data_AF-A0A9P7YVD2-F1
#
_entry.id   AF-A0A9P7YVD2-F1
#
_cell.length_a   1.000
_cell.length_b   1.000
_cell.length_c   1.000
_cell.angle_alpha   90.00
_cell.angle_beta   90.00
_cell.angle_gamma   90.00
#
_symmetry.space_group_name_H-M   'P 1'
#
loop_
_entity.id
_entity.type
_entity.pdbx_description
1 polymer ?
#
loop_
_entity_poly.entity_id
_entity_poly.type
_entity_poly.pdbx_seq_one_letter_code
_entity_poly.pdbx_strand_id
1 'polypeptide(L)'
;MASKQALAAPKPTSANPKATEAITAPPKFPNQHQHLQQTTTDQNNFPSISQVIVRSLLLLLARELLSLIRFFSELLDAVLAYLQPSLPPTIQDLFNMSLKNITVQPKSYRSPPFSVEAPGYEPVEGETIPRRNPEYKDKLLTRPREDVATLFDIVTYSAKTYGNAKAIGSRKLVKTHQEAKKVKKIIDGKETEVDKTWTYFELGPYEYLSFHDYEKLVLQIGAGYRKLGLVKGDRVHVFAATSAHWLATAHGSGSQSLPIVTAYDTLGEEGLKHSLVATSAKAIFLDPHLLPTLIKPLDEAKEIKFVVWNSQNEVKKENVDKLQEAHPHLTILSFEELRKLGEDNPVDAVPPSPEDLACIMYTSGSTGAPKGVPLKHKNVVAAVAGAGSIVERYLGPGDSLLTYLPLAHILEYVFENACLYWGGTMGYGNPKTLSDNSVRNCKGDIAEFKPSVLVGVPAVWETVKKGIVAKVNGEGTVVKNMFWASMKLKSTLLCYNLPGAGILDSVVFKKVKEATGGKLRICLNGGGPVSQDTQRFISMAITPMINGYGLTETSAMGAIMDPMKWTDNALGDIPGSIEIKLVDYAEAGYFVTNKPNPQGEIWIRGASVTEGYFENPKETAEAITKDGWFMTGDIGEFDKNGHLRMVDRKKNLVKTLNGEYIALEKLESIYRSTTVVANICVYADPEKAKPVAIIVPVEPALKKLAEKIGVQGNGVEDLVHDKKIQAAVLKELQATGKAGGLSGIEIIEGAVLSDQEWTPQNASGLLQPPTSVRANKKHRA
;
A
#
# COMPACT_ATOMS: atom_id res chain seq x y z
N MET A 1 -20.72 49.86 -23.25
CA MET A 1 -20.54 51.19 -23.88
C MET A 1 -19.23 51.19 -24.68
N ALA A 2 -19.04 52.19 -25.55
CA ALA A 2 -17.88 52.54 -26.42
C ALA A 2 -16.46 51.97 -26.09
N SER A 3 -15.53 51.77 -27.05
CA SER A 3 -15.60 51.92 -28.52
C SER A 3 -14.41 51.26 -29.28
N LYS A 4 -14.66 51.00 -30.58
CA LYS A 4 -13.76 50.91 -31.76
C LYS A 4 -12.64 52.00 -31.76
N GLN A 5 -11.51 51.96 -32.49
CA GLN A 5 -11.03 51.28 -33.73
C GLN A 5 -9.54 50.85 -33.56
N ALA A 6 -8.83 50.02 -34.38
CA ALA A 6 -8.96 49.38 -35.71
C ALA A 6 -8.30 50.09 -36.94
N LEU A 7 -7.64 49.29 -37.83
CA LEU A 7 -6.92 49.59 -39.11
C LEU A 7 -5.50 50.22 -38.97
N ALA A 8 -4.49 50.01 -39.86
CA ALA A 8 -4.29 49.13 -41.04
C ALA A 8 -2.77 48.91 -41.36
N ALA A 9 -2.44 48.13 -42.40
CA ALA A 9 -1.09 48.00 -43.03
C ALA A 9 -1.21 48.17 -44.56
N PRO A 10 -0.16 48.61 -45.31
CA PRO A 10 0.55 47.65 -46.21
C PRO A 10 1.99 47.98 -46.72
N LYS A 11 2.89 46.98 -46.66
CA LYS A 11 3.84 46.52 -47.75
C LYS A 11 4.93 47.48 -48.36
N PRO A 12 5.86 47.03 -49.27
CA PRO A 12 7.30 47.39 -49.17
C PRO A 12 8.02 47.89 -50.46
N THR A 13 9.32 48.24 -50.35
CA THR A 13 10.23 48.59 -51.47
C THR A 13 11.74 48.30 -51.23
N SER A 14 12.38 47.61 -52.20
CA SER A 14 13.74 47.76 -52.83
C SER A 14 14.99 48.38 -52.14
N ALA A 15 16.25 48.18 -52.58
CA ALA A 15 16.97 47.08 -53.29
C ALA A 15 18.47 47.42 -53.57
N ASN A 16 19.43 46.56 -53.16
CA ASN A 16 20.82 46.40 -53.71
C ASN A 16 21.81 47.63 -53.68
N PRO A 17 23.10 47.54 -54.10
CA PRO A 17 24.04 46.39 -54.25
C PRO A 17 25.52 46.60 -53.73
N LYS A 18 26.28 45.49 -53.62
CA LYS A 18 27.76 45.28 -53.80
C LYS A 18 28.85 46.21 -53.19
N ALA A 19 29.87 45.61 -52.53
CA ALA A 19 31.29 46.04 -52.57
C ALA A 19 32.33 44.94 -52.20
N THR A 20 33.22 44.61 -53.15
CA THR A 20 34.62 44.08 -53.09
C THR A 20 35.15 43.04 -52.05
N GLU A 21 35.86 42.04 -52.62
CA GLU A 21 36.90 41.15 -52.05
C GLU A 21 38.24 41.94 -51.83
N ALA A 22 39.08 41.72 -50.80
CA ALA A 22 40.04 40.62 -50.47
C ALA A 22 41.48 40.81 -51.04
N ILE A 23 42.40 39.85 -50.75
CA ILE A 23 43.88 39.88 -51.01
C ILE A 23 44.63 40.76 -49.95
N THR A 24 45.72 40.37 -49.25
CA THR A 24 46.91 39.51 -49.51
C THR A 24 47.25 38.45 -48.42
N ALA A 25 48.31 37.65 -48.66
CA ALA A 25 49.05 36.76 -47.75
C ALA A 25 50.56 36.76 -48.18
N PRO A 26 51.52 35.87 -47.77
CA PRO A 26 51.49 34.80 -46.76
C PRO A 26 52.69 34.84 -45.72
N PRO A 27 53.71 33.93 -45.61
CA PRO A 27 54.04 33.33 -44.29
C PRO A 27 55.54 33.33 -43.86
N LYS A 28 55.86 32.84 -42.63
CA LYS A 28 57.15 32.20 -42.28
C LYS A 28 57.18 31.47 -40.91
N PHE A 29 57.75 30.27 -40.90
CA PHE A 29 58.45 29.59 -39.78
C PHE A 29 59.96 29.97 -39.83
N PRO A 30 60.91 29.52 -38.97
CA PRO A 30 60.84 28.48 -37.90
C PRO A 30 61.54 28.81 -36.55
N ASN A 31 61.37 27.96 -35.53
CA ASN A 31 62.47 27.13 -34.95
C ASN A 31 62.05 26.34 -33.68
N GLN A 32 62.66 25.16 -33.52
CA GLN A 32 62.70 24.41 -32.26
C GLN A 32 64.04 24.66 -31.55
N HIS A 33 64.07 24.66 -30.21
CA HIS A 33 65.03 23.91 -29.37
C HIS A 33 64.83 24.22 -27.86
N GLN A 34 65.43 23.40 -26.98
CA GLN A 34 65.50 23.55 -25.52
C GLN A 34 64.12 23.67 -24.81
N HIS A 35 63.44 22.56 -24.52
CA HIS A 35 63.87 21.64 -23.47
C HIS A 35 63.74 20.17 -23.86
N LEU A 36 64.88 19.45 -23.91
CA LEU A 36 64.89 18.01 -24.11
C LEU A 36 66.03 17.34 -23.30
N GLN A 37 65.71 17.09 -22.04
CA GLN A 37 66.34 16.07 -21.19
C GLN A 37 65.15 15.42 -20.45
N GLN A 38 64.88 14.11 -20.52
CA GLN A 38 65.64 12.98 -21.08
C GLN A 38 64.74 12.08 -21.94
N THR A 39 65.18 11.61 -23.12
CA THR A 39 64.48 10.57 -23.89
C THR A 39 65.44 9.58 -24.57
N THR A 40 66.15 8.81 -23.75
CA THR A 40 66.71 7.48 -24.06
C THR A 40 66.59 6.69 -22.75
N THR A 41 65.83 5.62 -22.61
CA THR A 41 65.31 4.64 -23.59
C THR A 41 63.90 4.18 -23.22
N ASP A 42 63.09 3.75 -24.20
CA ASP A 42 62.26 2.53 -24.05
C ASP A 42 61.66 2.04 -25.39
N GLN A 43 62.44 1.24 -26.11
CA GLN A 43 61.88 0.24 -27.02
C GLN A 43 61.67 -1.05 -26.22
N ASN A 44 60.47 -1.27 -25.68
CA ASN A 44 59.82 -2.60 -25.48
C ASN A 44 58.60 -2.48 -24.56
N ASN A 45 57.39 -2.61 -25.09
CA ASN A 45 56.23 -2.97 -24.28
C ASN A 45 55.16 -3.76 -25.05
N PHE A 46 55.61 -4.74 -25.83
CA PHE A 46 54.75 -5.90 -26.13
C PHE A 46 54.67 -6.76 -24.85
N PRO A 47 53.49 -7.26 -24.46
CA PRO A 47 53.40 -8.21 -23.36
C PRO A 47 54.24 -9.44 -23.69
N SER A 48 55.06 -9.88 -22.75
CA SER A 48 55.99 -10.99 -23.03
C SER A 48 55.23 -12.26 -23.41
N ILE A 49 55.85 -13.12 -24.22
CA ILE A 49 55.24 -14.40 -24.63
C ILE A 49 54.78 -15.20 -23.38
N SER A 50 55.53 -15.10 -22.28
CA SER A 50 55.13 -15.63 -20.96
C SER A 50 53.82 -15.03 -20.44
N GLN A 51 53.62 -13.72 -20.45
CA GLN A 51 52.36 -13.08 -20.01
C GLN A 51 51.16 -13.48 -20.88
N VAL A 52 51.34 -13.58 -22.20
CA VAL A 52 50.28 -14.03 -23.13
C VAL A 52 49.93 -15.49 -22.89
N ILE A 53 50.94 -16.35 -22.69
CA ILE A 53 50.76 -17.77 -22.34
C ILE A 53 50.06 -17.92 -20.98
N VAL A 54 50.50 -17.23 -19.92
CA VAL A 54 49.89 -17.27 -18.58
C VAL A 54 48.44 -16.81 -18.60
N ARG A 55 48.12 -15.72 -19.32
CA ARG A 55 46.73 -15.24 -19.46
C ARG A 55 45.86 -16.22 -20.24
N SER A 56 46.41 -16.90 -21.24
CA SER A 56 45.72 -17.95 -22.01
C SER A 56 45.50 -19.21 -21.17
N LEU A 57 46.48 -19.63 -20.37
CA LEU A 57 46.40 -20.73 -19.41
C LEU A 57 45.36 -20.46 -18.32
N LEU A 58 45.28 -19.23 -17.80
CA LEU A 58 44.25 -18.84 -16.83
C LEU A 58 42.84 -18.86 -17.44
N LEU A 59 42.68 -18.48 -18.71
CA LEU A 59 41.41 -18.57 -19.42
C LEU A 59 41.02 -20.03 -19.75
N LEU A 60 41.99 -20.88 -20.10
CA LEU A 60 41.80 -22.33 -20.25
C LEU A 60 41.41 -22.96 -18.91
N LEU A 61 42.14 -22.71 -17.83
CA LEU A 61 41.82 -23.20 -16.49
C LEU A 61 40.44 -22.72 -16.02
N ALA A 62 40.07 -21.46 -16.25
CA ALA A 62 38.73 -20.97 -15.92
C ALA A 62 37.63 -21.64 -16.76
N ARG A 63 37.89 -21.92 -18.05
CA ARG A 63 36.98 -22.63 -18.94
C ARG A 63 36.82 -24.10 -18.54
N GLU A 64 37.91 -24.78 -18.19
CA GLU A 64 37.86 -26.16 -17.68
C GLU A 64 37.23 -26.23 -16.29
N LEU A 65 37.42 -25.23 -15.43
CA LEU A 65 36.72 -25.16 -14.14
C LEU A 65 35.21 -24.95 -14.33
N LEU A 66 34.79 -24.11 -15.29
CA LEU A 66 33.38 -23.94 -15.67
C LEU A 66 32.81 -25.19 -16.35
N SER A 67 33.62 -25.91 -17.12
CA SER A 67 33.30 -27.22 -17.70
C SER A 67 33.05 -28.25 -16.59
N LEU A 68 33.95 -28.35 -15.61
CA LEU A 68 33.80 -29.18 -14.42
C LEU A 68 32.54 -28.80 -13.62
N ILE A 69 32.29 -27.51 -13.38
CA ILE A 69 31.12 -27.04 -12.62
C ILE A 69 29.82 -27.39 -13.35
N ARG A 70 29.75 -27.27 -14.68
CA ARG A 70 28.62 -27.77 -15.47
C ARG A 70 28.49 -29.29 -15.38
N PHE A 71 29.58 -30.02 -15.61
CA PHE A 71 29.59 -31.48 -15.51
C PHE A 71 29.14 -31.97 -14.12
N PHE A 72 29.58 -31.34 -13.04
CA PHE A 72 29.12 -31.66 -11.68
C PHE A 72 27.67 -31.23 -11.41
N SER A 73 27.17 -30.17 -12.06
CA SER A 73 25.73 -29.82 -12.00
C SER A 73 24.89 -30.85 -12.75
N GLU A 74 25.22 -31.13 -14.02
CA GLU A 74 24.51 -32.09 -14.88
C GLU A 74 24.59 -33.51 -14.31
N LEU A 75 25.72 -33.89 -13.70
CA LEU A 75 25.88 -35.14 -12.94
C LEU A 75 25.05 -35.14 -11.65
N LEU A 76 24.98 -34.02 -10.92
CA LEU A 76 24.15 -33.91 -9.73
C LEU A 76 22.66 -33.99 -10.09
N ASP A 77 22.22 -33.31 -11.15
CA ASP A 77 20.85 -33.35 -11.66
C ASP A 77 20.47 -34.76 -12.15
N ALA A 78 21.38 -35.43 -12.88
CA ALA A 78 21.21 -36.83 -13.30
C ALA A 78 21.19 -37.82 -12.12
N VAL A 79 22.06 -37.62 -11.12
CA VAL A 79 22.09 -38.43 -9.89
C VAL A 79 20.84 -38.18 -9.04
N LEU A 80 20.37 -36.94 -8.93
CA LEU A 80 19.12 -36.61 -8.23
C LEU A 80 17.92 -37.27 -8.93
N ALA A 81 17.80 -37.16 -10.26
CA ALA A 81 16.74 -37.81 -11.03
C ALA A 81 16.79 -39.35 -10.94
N TYR A 82 17.99 -39.95 -10.98
CA TYR A 82 18.19 -41.39 -10.85
C TYR A 82 17.89 -41.90 -9.44
N LEU A 83 18.27 -41.15 -8.40
CA LEU A 83 18.00 -41.50 -7.00
C LEU A 83 16.56 -41.19 -6.58
N GLN A 84 15.85 -40.28 -7.25
CA GLN A 84 14.51 -39.81 -6.88
C GLN A 84 13.51 -40.93 -6.54
N PRO A 85 13.41 -42.05 -7.30
CA PRO A 85 12.51 -43.16 -6.99
C PRO A 85 12.95 -44.02 -5.78
N SER A 86 14.23 -43.93 -5.41
CA SER A 86 14.88 -44.73 -4.36
C SER A 86 15.11 -43.98 -3.04
N LEU A 87 14.87 -42.67 -3.01
CA LEU A 87 14.95 -41.86 -1.79
C LEU A 87 13.81 -42.22 -0.81
N PRO A 88 14.05 -42.17 0.52
CA PRO A 88 13.01 -42.36 1.52
C PRO A 88 11.81 -41.41 1.29
N PRO A 89 10.57 -41.81 1.65
CA PRO A 89 9.38 -40.99 1.45
C PRO A 89 9.52 -39.56 2.01
N THR A 90 10.15 -39.41 3.18
CA THR A 90 10.43 -38.12 3.83
C THR A 90 11.35 -37.18 3.04
N ILE A 91 12.07 -37.68 2.03
CA ILE A 91 12.88 -36.87 1.10
C ILE A 91 12.17 -36.69 -0.24
N GLN A 92 11.35 -37.64 -0.69
CA GLN A 92 10.43 -37.42 -1.82
C GLN A 92 9.39 -36.33 -1.49
N ASP A 93 8.85 -36.33 -0.27
CA ASP A 93 7.98 -35.28 0.28
C ASP A 93 8.63 -33.89 0.22
N LEU A 94 9.95 -33.80 0.39
CA LEU A 94 10.72 -32.54 0.33
C LEU A 94 10.69 -31.89 -1.06
N PHE A 95 10.63 -32.69 -2.14
CA PHE A 95 10.46 -32.20 -3.50
C PHE A 95 8.98 -32.01 -3.88
N ASN A 96 8.07 -32.75 -3.25
CA ASN A 96 6.61 -32.58 -3.37
C ASN A 96 6.03 -31.56 -2.36
N MET A 97 6.87 -30.80 -1.65
CA MET A 97 6.40 -29.78 -0.70
C MET A 97 5.63 -28.69 -1.42
N SER A 98 4.31 -28.69 -1.25
CA SER A 98 3.45 -27.56 -1.62
C SER A 98 4.03 -26.26 -1.07
N LEU A 99 4.11 -25.22 -1.91
CA LEU A 99 4.54 -23.87 -1.52
C LEU A 99 3.66 -23.30 -0.37
N LYS A 100 2.45 -23.83 -0.18
CA LYS A 100 1.55 -23.50 0.94
C LYS A 100 2.08 -23.98 2.31
N ASN A 101 3.06 -24.89 2.34
CA ASN A 101 3.69 -25.42 3.56
C ASN A 101 5.12 -24.90 3.81
N ILE A 102 5.69 -24.12 2.88
CA ILE A 102 7.08 -23.62 3.00
C ILE A 102 7.10 -22.26 3.72
N THR A 103 7.96 -22.14 4.74
CA THR A 103 8.31 -20.84 5.34
C THR A 103 9.37 -20.17 4.48
N VAL A 104 8.92 -19.35 3.52
CA VAL A 104 9.80 -18.56 2.65
C VAL A 104 10.67 -17.62 3.50
N GLN A 105 11.96 -17.53 3.20
CA GLN A 105 12.87 -16.57 3.83
C GLN A 105 13.01 -15.33 2.93
N PRO A 106 13.25 -14.13 3.49
CA PRO A 106 13.33 -12.91 2.69
C PRO A 106 14.63 -12.84 1.86
N LYS A 107 14.57 -13.41 0.66
CA LYS A 107 15.56 -13.31 -0.43
C LYS A 107 14.88 -13.68 -1.76
N SER A 108 15.51 -13.36 -2.89
CA SER A 108 15.10 -13.96 -4.17
C SER A 108 15.56 -15.42 -4.28
N TYR A 109 14.68 -16.24 -4.84
CA TYR A 109 14.90 -17.63 -5.26
C TYR A 109 14.71 -17.80 -6.78
N ARG A 110 14.16 -16.79 -7.46
CA ARG A 110 13.98 -16.76 -8.92
C ARG A 110 15.00 -15.84 -9.57
N SER A 111 15.31 -16.11 -10.83
CA SER A 111 16.15 -15.26 -11.68
C SER A 111 15.30 -14.30 -12.52
N PRO A 112 15.80 -13.08 -12.83
CA PRO A 112 15.15 -12.18 -13.80
C PRO A 112 15.16 -12.76 -15.23
N PRO A 113 14.34 -12.22 -16.16
CA PRO A 113 13.50 -11.03 -16.02
C PRO A 113 12.18 -11.27 -15.25
N PHE A 114 11.81 -10.29 -14.42
CA PHE A 114 10.59 -10.28 -13.61
C PHE A 114 9.43 -9.51 -14.26
N SER A 115 9.72 -8.67 -15.26
CA SER A 115 8.78 -8.22 -16.30
C SER A 115 9.47 -8.22 -17.66
N VAL A 116 8.70 -8.47 -18.70
CA VAL A 116 9.16 -8.45 -20.10
C VAL A 116 8.40 -7.40 -20.90
N GLU A 117 9.00 -6.91 -21.98
CA GLU A 117 8.29 -6.10 -22.97
C GLU A 117 7.19 -6.93 -23.65
N ALA A 118 6.05 -6.29 -23.88
CA ALA A 118 4.91 -6.89 -24.52
C ALA A 118 5.11 -6.95 -26.05
N PRO A 119 4.72 -8.05 -26.71
CA PRO A 119 4.87 -8.19 -28.16
C PRO A 119 3.88 -7.29 -28.91
N GLY A 120 4.26 -6.85 -30.11
CA GLY A 120 3.36 -6.13 -31.04
C GLY A 120 3.22 -4.63 -30.79
N TYR A 121 4.09 -4.02 -29.98
CA TYR A 121 4.19 -2.57 -29.83
C TYR A 121 5.34 -2.00 -30.64
N GLU A 122 5.07 -0.94 -31.41
CA GLU A 122 6.10 -0.08 -31.98
C GLU A 122 6.65 0.88 -30.91
N PRO A 123 7.95 1.25 -30.95
CA PRO A 123 8.50 2.27 -30.05
C PRO A 123 7.85 3.64 -30.26
N VAL A 124 7.50 4.33 -29.17
CA VAL A 124 6.98 5.70 -29.17
C VAL A 124 8.01 6.61 -28.50
N GLU A 125 8.28 7.78 -29.08
CA GLU A 125 9.21 8.75 -28.50
C GLU A 125 8.68 9.27 -27.16
N GLY A 126 9.53 9.25 -26.12
CA GLY A 126 9.16 9.60 -24.75
C GLY A 126 8.40 8.51 -23.98
N GLU A 127 8.28 7.28 -24.52
CA GLU A 127 7.67 6.15 -23.82
C GLU A 127 8.58 4.91 -23.78
N THR A 128 8.44 4.08 -22.74
CA THR A 128 8.92 2.69 -22.81
C THR A 128 7.92 1.82 -23.56
N ILE A 129 8.39 0.82 -24.32
CA ILE A 129 7.55 -0.31 -24.74
C ILE A 129 6.84 -0.89 -23.50
N PRO A 130 5.50 -1.06 -23.52
CA PRO A 130 4.75 -1.62 -22.39
C PRO A 130 5.32 -2.93 -21.87
N ARG A 131 5.39 -3.07 -20.55
CA ARG A 131 5.85 -4.27 -19.87
C ARG A 131 4.68 -5.05 -19.28
N ARG A 132 4.83 -6.37 -19.25
CA ARG A 132 3.88 -7.35 -18.72
C ARG A 132 4.57 -8.38 -17.83
N ASN A 133 3.79 -9.13 -17.08
CA ASN A 133 4.24 -10.32 -16.37
C ASN A 133 4.81 -11.36 -17.37
N PRO A 134 5.95 -12.02 -17.11
CA PRO A 134 6.54 -13.00 -18.03
C PRO A 134 5.65 -14.22 -18.30
N GLU A 135 4.83 -14.65 -17.33
CA GLU A 135 3.87 -15.75 -17.49
C GLU A 135 2.65 -15.36 -18.36
N TYR A 136 2.39 -14.05 -18.53
CA TYR A 136 1.20 -13.49 -19.20
C TYR A 136 1.55 -12.47 -20.30
N LYS A 137 2.76 -12.58 -20.87
CA LYS A 137 3.31 -11.61 -21.83
C LYS A 137 2.41 -11.42 -23.07
N ASP A 138 1.79 -12.49 -23.55
CA ASP A 138 1.02 -12.48 -24.81
C ASP A 138 -0.45 -12.05 -24.59
N LYS A 139 -1.02 -12.29 -23.40
CA LYS A 139 -2.44 -12.04 -23.08
C LYS A 139 -2.64 -11.76 -21.59
N LEU A 140 -3.30 -10.65 -21.27
CA LEU A 140 -3.68 -10.28 -19.91
C LEU A 140 -4.83 -11.14 -19.35
N LEU A 141 -4.79 -11.39 -18.04
CA LEU A 141 -5.88 -12.02 -17.29
C LEU A 141 -7.07 -11.08 -17.14
N THR A 142 -8.27 -11.62 -17.32
CA THR A 142 -9.55 -10.91 -17.15
C THR A 142 -10.41 -11.47 -16.02
N ARG A 143 -10.12 -12.69 -15.57
CA ARG A 143 -10.79 -13.45 -14.51
C ARG A 143 -9.91 -14.63 -14.08
N PRO A 144 -10.02 -15.13 -12.83
CA PRO A 144 -9.18 -16.23 -12.34
C PRO A 144 -9.60 -17.59 -12.92
N ARG A 145 -10.87 -17.73 -13.30
CA ARG A 145 -11.46 -18.89 -13.99
C ARG A 145 -12.48 -18.41 -15.02
N GLU A 146 -12.85 -19.26 -15.97
CA GLU A 146 -13.88 -18.93 -16.96
C GLU A 146 -15.27 -18.78 -16.34
N ASP A 147 -15.61 -19.63 -15.35
CA ASP A 147 -16.89 -19.65 -14.63
C ASP A 147 -16.99 -18.66 -13.45
N VAL A 148 -15.95 -17.83 -13.22
CA VAL A 148 -15.94 -16.78 -12.19
C VAL A 148 -15.72 -15.43 -12.88
N ALA A 149 -16.80 -14.73 -13.21
CA ALA A 149 -16.78 -13.47 -13.95
C ALA A 149 -17.35 -12.28 -13.15
N THR A 150 -18.00 -12.54 -12.01
CA THR A 150 -18.54 -11.54 -11.07
C THR A 150 -18.14 -11.81 -9.62
N LEU A 151 -18.46 -10.87 -8.72
CA LEU A 151 -18.23 -11.04 -7.28
C LEU A 151 -19.23 -12.00 -6.62
N PHE A 152 -20.44 -12.13 -7.19
CA PHE A 152 -21.38 -13.15 -6.74
C PHE A 152 -20.87 -14.55 -7.12
N ASP A 153 -20.25 -14.69 -8.31
CA ASP A 153 -19.64 -15.96 -8.73
C ASP A 153 -18.52 -16.40 -7.78
N ILE A 154 -17.75 -15.47 -7.19
CA ILE A 154 -16.74 -15.77 -6.16
C ILE A 154 -17.39 -16.39 -4.92
N VAL A 155 -18.54 -15.85 -4.47
CA VAL A 155 -19.29 -16.40 -3.33
C VAL A 155 -19.79 -17.80 -3.66
N THR A 156 -20.48 -17.98 -4.79
CA THR A 156 -21.05 -19.29 -5.17
C THR A 156 -19.97 -20.33 -5.46
N TYR A 157 -18.84 -19.93 -6.06
CA TYR A 157 -17.69 -20.81 -6.31
C TYR A 157 -17.05 -21.25 -5.00
N SER A 158 -16.81 -20.33 -4.07
CA SER A 158 -16.15 -20.64 -2.79
C SER A 158 -17.05 -21.49 -1.88
N ALA A 159 -18.36 -21.22 -1.84
CA ALA A 159 -19.34 -22.09 -1.17
C ALA A 159 -19.37 -23.50 -1.77
N LYS A 160 -19.47 -23.63 -3.09
CA LYS A 160 -19.45 -24.92 -3.80
C LYS A 160 -18.13 -25.69 -3.63
N THR A 161 -17.00 -25.00 -3.53
CA THR A 161 -15.65 -25.61 -3.52
C THR A 161 -15.14 -25.94 -2.12
N TYR A 162 -15.47 -25.12 -1.12
CA TYR A 162 -14.95 -25.24 0.25
C TYR A 162 -16.03 -25.59 1.29
N GLY A 163 -17.32 -25.40 0.95
CA GLY A 163 -18.47 -25.88 1.73
C GLY A 163 -18.43 -25.49 3.20
N ASN A 164 -18.35 -26.52 4.07
CA ASN A 164 -18.38 -26.37 5.52
C ASN A 164 -17.03 -25.92 6.14
N ALA A 165 -16.01 -25.63 5.33
CA ALA A 165 -14.77 -25.00 5.81
C ALA A 165 -15.03 -23.57 6.33
N LYS A 166 -14.22 -23.09 7.26
CA LYS A 166 -14.39 -21.75 7.87
C LYS A 166 -14.08 -20.64 6.87
N ALA A 167 -15.06 -19.79 6.58
CA ALA A 167 -14.91 -18.63 5.71
C ALA A 167 -14.70 -17.35 6.51
N ILE A 168 -15.70 -16.99 7.34
CA ILE A 168 -15.79 -15.68 8.00
C ILE A 168 -15.82 -15.86 9.51
N GLY A 169 -14.77 -15.41 10.20
CA GLY A 169 -14.72 -15.30 11.65
C GLY A 169 -15.00 -13.88 12.14
N SER A 170 -15.76 -13.73 13.22
CA SER A 170 -15.91 -12.46 13.95
C SER A 170 -16.00 -12.67 15.47
N ARG A 171 -15.77 -11.63 16.25
CA ARG A 171 -15.82 -11.65 17.72
C ARG A 171 -16.95 -10.75 18.22
N LYS A 172 -17.72 -11.21 19.21
CA LYS A 172 -18.68 -10.36 19.92
C LYS A 172 -17.98 -9.54 21.00
N LEU A 173 -18.38 -8.28 21.14
CA LEU A 173 -18.08 -7.48 22.33
C LEU A 173 -18.85 -8.07 23.52
N VAL A 174 -18.12 -8.48 24.55
CA VAL A 174 -18.70 -9.00 25.80
C VAL A 174 -18.90 -7.86 26.80
N LYS A 175 -17.92 -6.95 26.89
CA LYS A 175 -17.99 -5.80 27.80
C LYS A 175 -17.03 -4.68 27.38
N THR A 176 -17.45 -3.43 27.59
CA THR A 176 -16.54 -2.29 27.62
C THR A 176 -16.16 -1.97 29.08
N HIS A 177 -14.86 -1.80 29.32
CA HIS A 177 -14.31 -1.39 30.61
C HIS A 177 -13.84 0.06 30.53
N GLN A 178 -14.03 0.82 31.61
CA GLN A 178 -13.56 2.19 31.76
C GLN A 178 -12.63 2.30 32.97
N GLU A 179 -11.41 2.77 32.76
CA GLU A 179 -10.43 3.04 33.81
C GLU A 179 -10.16 4.55 33.87
N ALA A 180 -10.71 5.23 34.87
CA ALA A 180 -10.33 6.61 35.18
C ALA A 180 -8.89 6.65 35.71
N LYS A 181 -8.03 7.45 35.09
CA LYS A 181 -6.66 7.70 35.55
C LYS A 181 -6.44 9.20 35.65
N LYS A 182 -6.04 9.67 36.84
CA LYS A 182 -5.60 11.05 37.05
C LYS A 182 -4.35 11.31 36.22
N VAL A 183 -4.45 12.23 35.27
CA VAL A 183 -3.33 12.73 34.47
C VAL A 183 -3.11 14.18 34.85
N LYS A 184 -1.88 14.53 35.20
CA LYS A 184 -1.52 15.92 35.45
C LYS A 184 -1.46 16.68 34.13
N LYS A 185 -2.18 17.79 34.03
CA LYS A 185 -2.10 18.77 32.93
C LYS A 185 -1.66 20.13 33.48
N ILE A 186 -0.96 20.91 32.68
CA ILE A 186 -0.78 22.33 32.94
C ILE A 186 -1.96 23.07 32.33
N ILE A 187 -2.69 23.82 33.16
CA ILE A 187 -3.76 24.74 32.76
C ILE A 187 -3.39 26.11 33.34
N ASP A 188 -3.32 27.14 32.50
CA ASP A 188 -2.91 28.51 32.87
C ASP A 188 -1.60 28.57 33.69
N GLY A 189 -0.63 27.72 33.34
CA GLY A 189 0.66 27.63 34.03
C GLY A 189 0.63 26.88 35.37
N LYS A 190 -0.49 26.26 35.75
CA LYS A 190 -0.64 25.49 37.00
C LYS A 190 -0.87 24.01 36.75
N GLU A 191 -0.12 23.19 37.48
CA GLU A 191 -0.26 21.73 37.52
C GLU A 191 -1.62 21.35 38.14
N THR A 192 -2.49 20.73 37.34
CA THR A 192 -3.88 20.40 37.68
C THR A 192 -4.13 18.91 37.38
N GLU A 193 -4.70 18.16 38.30
CA GLU A 193 -5.12 16.78 38.03
C GLU A 193 -6.42 16.76 37.22
N VAL A 194 -6.41 16.04 36.09
CA VAL A 194 -7.59 15.84 35.23
C VAL A 194 -7.82 14.34 35.06
N ASP A 195 -9.03 13.87 35.33
CA ASP A 195 -9.39 12.46 35.14
C ASP A 195 -9.50 12.12 33.64
N LYS A 196 -8.56 11.31 33.14
CA LYS A 196 -8.58 10.78 31.77
C LYS A 196 -9.11 9.35 31.80
N THR A 197 -10.34 9.16 31.35
CA THR A 197 -10.96 7.84 31.25
C THR A 197 -10.41 7.08 30.04
N TRP A 198 -9.75 5.96 30.29
CA TRP A 198 -9.32 5.02 29.26
C TRP A 198 -10.39 3.96 29.02
N THR A 199 -10.65 3.64 27.76
CA THR A 199 -11.61 2.62 27.35
C THR A 199 -10.87 1.36 26.91
N TYR A 200 -11.26 0.21 27.46
CA TYR A 200 -10.71 -1.10 27.12
C TYR A 200 -11.84 -2.09 26.78
N PHE A 201 -11.54 -3.10 25.98
CA PHE A 201 -12.54 -4.02 25.43
C PHE A 201 -12.36 -5.45 25.96
N GLU A 202 -13.46 -6.15 26.24
CA GLU A 202 -13.48 -7.58 26.51
C GLU A 202 -14.26 -8.25 25.38
N LEU A 203 -13.59 -9.13 24.63
CA LEU A 203 -14.08 -9.74 23.40
C LEU A 203 -14.17 -11.25 23.56
N GLY A 204 -15.24 -11.84 23.04
CA GLY A 204 -15.45 -13.29 23.03
C GLY A 204 -14.43 -14.04 22.16
N PRO A 205 -14.55 -15.37 22.07
CA PRO A 205 -13.85 -16.15 21.04
C PRO A 205 -14.33 -15.75 19.63
N TYR A 206 -13.62 -16.20 18.60
CA TYR A 206 -14.11 -16.10 17.23
C TYR A 206 -15.25 -17.10 16.99
N GLU A 207 -16.42 -16.58 16.63
CA GLU A 207 -17.50 -17.34 16.01
C GLU A 207 -17.31 -17.34 14.49
N TYR A 208 -17.62 -18.44 13.82
CA TYR A 208 -17.32 -18.65 12.40
C TYR A 208 -18.56 -19.06 11.60
N LEU A 209 -18.75 -18.44 10.45
CA LEU A 209 -19.57 -18.97 9.35
C LEU A 209 -18.72 -19.85 8.44
N SER A 210 -19.29 -20.92 7.90
CA SER A 210 -18.69 -21.63 6.77
C SER A 210 -18.86 -20.88 5.44
N PHE A 211 -18.24 -21.35 4.35
CA PHE A 211 -18.49 -20.76 3.02
C PHE A 211 -19.95 -20.94 2.60
N HIS A 212 -20.55 -22.10 2.90
CA HIS A 212 -21.97 -22.36 2.67
C HIS A 212 -22.89 -21.46 3.53
N ASP A 213 -22.60 -21.29 4.82
CA ASP A 213 -23.40 -20.43 5.69
C ASP A 213 -23.27 -18.95 5.32
N TYR A 214 -22.11 -18.56 4.79
CA TYR A 214 -21.87 -17.21 4.26
C TYR A 214 -22.62 -16.96 2.95
N GLU A 215 -22.68 -17.93 2.03
CA GLU A 215 -23.55 -17.86 0.85
C GLU A 215 -25.03 -17.75 1.25
N LYS A 216 -25.48 -18.56 2.22
CA LYS A 216 -26.84 -18.46 2.79
C LYS A 216 -27.11 -17.06 3.34
N LEU A 217 -26.18 -16.47 4.10
CA LEU A 217 -26.28 -15.10 4.62
C LEU A 217 -26.38 -14.07 3.49
N VAL A 218 -25.53 -14.19 2.46
CA VAL A 218 -25.52 -13.32 1.28
C VAL A 218 -26.88 -13.33 0.56
N LEU A 219 -27.43 -14.52 0.32
CA LEU A 219 -28.75 -14.68 -0.32
C LEU A 219 -29.87 -14.08 0.54
N GLN A 220 -29.82 -14.24 1.87
CA GLN A 220 -30.79 -13.62 2.79
C GLN A 220 -30.74 -12.10 2.78
N ILE A 221 -29.55 -11.50 2.76
CA ILE A 221 -29.41 -10.04 2.68
C ILE A 221 -29.90 -9.50 1.32
N GLY A 222 -29.61 -10.21 0.22
CA GLY A 222 -30.15 -9.87 -1.11
C GLY A 222 -31.68 -9.96 -1.16
N ALA A 223 -32.26 -11.03 -0.61
CA ALA A 223 -33.70 -11.20 -0.50
C ALA A 223 -34.36 -10.13 0.40
N GLY A 224 -33.69 -9.71 1.48
CA GLY A 224 -34.11 -8.59 2.32
C GLY A 224 -34.24 -7.28 1.53
N TYR A 225 -33.20 -6.90 0.77
CA TYR A 225 -33.27 -5.70 -0.08
C TYR A 225 -34.34 -5.80 -1.18
N ARG A 226 -34.56 -6.98 -1.76
CA ARG A 226 -35.67 -7.23 -2.69
C ARG A 226 -37.04 -7.07 -2.02
N LYS A 227 -37.20 -7.53 -0.79
CA LYS A 227 -38.44 -7.39 -0.01
C LYS A 227 -38.73 -5.95 0.40
N LEU A 228 -37.69 -5.13 0.59
CA LEU A 228 -37.79 -3.67 0.71
C LEU A 228 -38.11 -2.95 -0.63
N GLY A 229 -38.08 -3.67 -1.76
CA GLY A 229 -38.48 -3.15 -3.08
C GLY A 229 -37.35 -2.58 -3.94
N LEU A 230 -36.08 -2.85 -3.63
CA LEU A 230 -34.96 -2.43 -4.50
C LEU A 230 -34.91 -3.28 -5.78
N VAL A 231 -34.83 -2.63 -6.94
CA VAL A 231 -34.77 -3.26 -8.28
C VAL A 231 -33.34 -3.22 -8.86
N LYS A 232 -33.04 -4.03 -9.89
CA LYS A 232 -31.70 -4.04 -10.52
C LYS A 232 -31.24 -2.62 -10.88
N GLY A 233 -30.02 -2.27 -10.50
CA GLY A 233 -29.43 -0.95 -10.69
C GLY A 233 -29.64 0.02 -9.52
N ASP A 234 -30.55 -0.25 -8.60
CA ASP A 234 -30.69 0.51 -7.36
C ASP A 234 -29.44 0.35 -6.49
N ARG A 235 -28.98 1.46 -5.88
CA ARG A 235 -27.71 1.50 -5.16
C ARG A 235 -27.90 1.43 -3.65
N VAL A 236 -27.01 0.68 -2.99
CA VAL A 236 -26.91 0.56 -1.54
C VAL A 236 -25.65 1.30 -1.07
N HIS A 237 -25.83 2.39 -0.33
CA HIS A 237 -24.70 3.13 0.26
C HIS A 237 -24.16 2.40 1.49
N VAL A 238 -22.85 2.50 1.72
CA VAL A 238 -22.13 1.77 2.77
C VAL A 238 -21.19 2.76 3.49
N PHE A 239 -21.57 3.10 4.72
CA PHE A 239 -20.92 4.08 5.60
C PHE A 239 -20.69 3.45 6.98
N ALA A 240 -19.89 2.39 7.00
CA ALA A 240 -19.57 1.59 8.19
C ALA A 240 -18.08 1.22 8.22
N ALA A 241 -17.59 0.88 9.41
CA ALA A 241 -16.29 0.25 9.58
C ALA A 241 -16.30 -1.21 9.07
N THR A 242 -15.09 -1.72 8.81
CA THR A 242 -14.84 -3.09 8.35
C THR A 242 -15.44 -4.12 9.31
N SER A 243 -16.26 -5.00 8.76
CA SER A 243 -17.00 -6.02 9.51
C SER A 243 -17.56 -7.09 8.58
N ALA A 244 -17.93 -8.26 9.13
CA ALA A 244 -18.58 -9.31 8.36
C ALA A 244 -19.90 -8.84 7.73
N HIS A 245 -20.64 -7.97 8.42
CA HIS A 245 -21.88 -7.37 7.93
C HIS A 245 -21.65 -6.37 6.79
N TRP A 246 -20.50 -5.69 6.74
CA TRP A 246 -20.09 -4.87 5.60
C TRP A 246 -19.95 -5.74 4.35
N LEU A 247 -19.14 -6.81 4.41
CA LEU A 247 -18.90 -7.67 3.24
C LEU A 247 -20.16 -8.46 2.85
N ALA A 248 -20.95 -8.94 3.82
CA ALA A 248 -22.25 -9.55 3.56
C ALA A 248 -23.25 -8.57 2.91
N THR A 249 -23.22 -7.28 3.27
CA THR A 249 -24.01 -6.25 2.59
C THR A 249 -23.55 -6.05 1.14
N ALA A 250 -22.25 -5.99 0.90
CA ALA A 250 -21.69 -5.88 -0.45
C ALA A 250 -22.10 -7.05 -1.36
N HIS A 251 -21.90 -8.28 -0.90
CA HIS A 251 -22.22 -9.47 -1.68
C HIS A 251 -23.73 -9.74 -1.77
N GLY A 252 -24.51 -9.46 -0.72
CA GLY A 252 -25.98 -9.55 -0.75
C GLY A 252 -26.59 -8.59 -1.76
N SER A 253 -26.09 -7.35 -1.81
CA SER A 253 -26.44 -6.37 -2.86
C SER A 253 -26.05 -6.89 -4.25
N GLY A 254 -24.82 -7.40 -4.40
CA GLY A 254 -24.31 -8.00 -5.63
C GLY A 254 -25.17 -9.16 -6.16
N SER A 255 -25.67 -10.04 -5.29
CA SER A 255 -26.54 -11.19 -5.65
C SER A 255 -27.86 -10.80 -6.35
N GLN A 256 -28.22 -9.51 -6.26
CA GLN A 256 -29.45 -8.94 -6.82
C GLN A 256 -29.18 -7.82 -7.84
N SER A 257 -27.95 -7.72 -8.37
CA SER A 257 -27.52 -6.64 -9.26
C SER A 257 -27.77 -5.24 -8.68
N LEU A 258 -27.50 -5.07 -7.38
CA LEU A 258 -27.57 -3.79 -6.66
C LEU A 258 -26.13 -3.29 -6.42
N PRO A 259 -25.65 -2.25 -7.12
CA PRO A 259 -24.29 -1.74 -6.93
C PRO A 259 -24.14 -1.07 -5.56
N ILE A 260 -23.01 -1.28 -4.87
CA ILE A 260 -22.74 -0.53 -3.63
C ILE A 260 -22.11 0.83 -3.88
N VAL A 261 -22.25 1.75 -2.93
CA VAL A 261 -21.51 3.02 -2.89
C VAL A 261 -20.75 3.09 -1.58
N THR A 262 -19.42 3.13 -1.61
CA THR A 262 -18.63 3.15 -0.37
C THR A 262 -18.19 4.56 -0.03
N ALA A 263 -18.34 4.91 1.24
CA ALA A 263 -17.68 6.05 1.86
C ALA A 263 -17.03 5.59 3.16
N TYR A 264 -15.88 6.18 3.51
CA TYR A 264 -15.30 5.97 4.84
C TYR A 264 -16.25 6.52 5.91
N ASP A 265 -16.47 5.77 6.98
CA ASP A 265 -17.07 6.20 8.26
C ASP A 265 -16.57 7.58 8.76
N THR A 266 -15.35 7.92 8.37
CA THR A 266 -14.56 9.10 8.73
C THR A 266 -14.58 10.21 7.68
N LEU A 267 -15.38 10.09 6.60
CA LEU A 267 -15.45 11.08 5.52
C LEU A 267 -16.08 12.43 5.93
N GLY A 268 -16.89 12.42 6.99
CA GLY A 268 -17.58 13.59 7.54
C GLY A 268 -18.88 13.96 6.81
N GLU A 269 -19.71 14.76 7.49
CA GLU A 269 -21.09 15.11 7.12
C GLU A 269 -21.26 15.59 5.66
N GLU A 270 -20.50 16.62 5.25
CA GLU A 270 -20.56 17.17 3.89
C GLU A 270 -20.03 16.21 2.80
N GLY A 271 -19.02 15.40 3.12
CA GLY A 271 -18.48 14.41 2.18
C GLY A 271 -19.41 13.23 1.98
N LEU A 272 -20.08 12.79 3.05
CA LEU A 272 -21.17 11.81 3.01
C LEU A 272 -22.34 12.36 2.17
N LYS A 273 -22.81 13.58 2.46
CA LYS A 273 -23.88 14.25 1.71
C LYS A 273 -23.58 14.31 0.21
N HIS A 274 -22.38 14.75 -0.17
CA HIS A 274 -21.94 14.77 -1.56
C HIS A 274 -22.06 13.38 -2.23
N SER A 275 -21.58 12.32 -1.58
CA SER A 275 -21.67 10.96 -2.12
C SER A 275 -23.10 10.43 -2.22
N LEU A 276 -23.98 10.77 -1.28
CA LEU A 276 -25.38 10.34 -1.26
C LEU A 276 -26.19 11.02 -2.37
N VAL A 277 -26.09 12.35 -2.50
CA VAL A 277 -26.79 13.13 -3.53
C VAL A 277 -26.32 12.70 -4.92
N ALA A 278 -25.01 12.64 -5.16
CA ALA A 278 -24.46 12.25 -6.46
C ALA A 278 -24.85 10.83 -6.87
N THR A 279 -24.91 9.86 -5.94
CA THR A 279 -25.22 8.46 -6.29
C THR A 279 -26.68 8.08 -6.21
N SER A 280 -27.57 8.92 -5.67
CA SER A 280 -29.02 8.63 -5.59
C SER A 280 -29.34 7.22 -5.02
N ALA A 281 -28.60 6.83 -3.97
CA ALA A 281 -28.78 5.54 -3.32
C ALA A 281 -30.14 5.48 -2.59
N LYS A 282 -30.76 4.30 -2.56
CA LYS A 282 -32.09 4.09 -1.95
C LYS A 282 -32.05 3.45 -0.55
N ALA A 283 -30.96 2.76 -0.25
CA ALA A 283 -30.68 2.22 1.08
C ALA A 283 -29.28 2.64 1.52
N ILE A 284 -29.05 2.72 2.84
CA ILE A 284 -27.73 2.90 3.43
C ILE A 284 -27.49 1.89 4.56
N PHE A 285 -26.34 1.24 4.56
CA PHE A 285 -25.80 0.46 5.67
C PHE A 285 -24.75 1.26 6.44
N LEU A 286 -24.87 1.33 7.78
CA LEU A 286 -23.96 2.08 8.63
C LEU A 286 -23.80 1.48 10.04
N ASP A 287 -22.75 1.89 10.76
CA ASP A 287 -22.65 1.59 12.19
C ASP A 287 -23.61 2.47 13.02
N PRO A 288 -24.27 1.95 14.07
CA PRO A 288 -25.32 2.66 14.80
C PRO A 288 -24.86 3.94 15.54
N HIS A 289 -23.55 4.11 15.75
CA HIS A 289 -23.01 5.35 16.30
C HIS A 289 -23.00 6.51 15.30
N LEU A 290 -23.14 6.23 14.00
CA LEU A 290 -23.13 7.19 12.90
C LEU A 290 -24.53 7.67 12.48
N LEU A 291 -25.60 7.08 13.03
CA LEU A 291 -27.00 7.47 12.77
C LEU A 291 -27.27 8.99 12.88
N PRO A 292 -26.76 9.72 13.91
CA PRO A 292 -26.96 11.18 14.00
C PRO A 292 -26.33 11.97 12.85
N THR A 293 -25.24 11.44 12.24
CA THR A 293 -24.54 12.07 11.11
C THR A 293 -25.38 12.08 9.83
N LEU A 294 -26.44 11.26 9.74
CA LEU A 294 -27.36 11.23 8.60
C LEU A 294 -28.39 12.35 8.60
N ILE A 295 -28.66 12.99 9.74
CA ILE A 295 -29.82 13.89 9.92
C ILE A 295 -29.82 15.02 8.88
N LYS A 296 -28.70 15.74 8.68
CA LYS A 296 -28.64 16.82 7.67
C LYS A 296 -28.32 16.32 6.25
N PRO A 297 -27.45 15.32 6.00
CA PRO A 297 -27.27 14.79 4.66
C PRO A 297 -28.59 14.36 3.97
N LEU A 298 -29.54 13.85 4.73
CA LEU A 298 -30.88 13.50 4.24
C LEU A 298 -31.82 14.72 4.05
N ASP A 299 -31.42 15.93 4.43
CA ASP A 299 -32.12 17.16 4.03
C ASP A 299 -31.97 17.43 2.52
N GLU A 300 -30.88 16.97 1.91
CA GLU A 300 -30.63 17.05 0.46
C GLU A 300 -30.81 15.69 -0.25
N ALA A 301 -30.36 14.57 0.34
CA ALA A 301 -30.34 13.25 -0.29
C ALA A 301 -31.67 12.48 -0.18
N LYS A 302 -32.71 12.95 -0.88
CA LYS A 302 -34.11 12.45 -0.77
C LYS A 302 -34.41 11.05 -1.35
N GLU A 303 -33.47 10.37 -1.98
CA GLU A 303 -33.71 9.02 -2.51
C GLU A 303 -33.59 7.89 -1.47
N ILE A 304 -32.89 8.14 -0.36
CA ILE A 304 -32.75 7.17 0.74
C ILE A 304 -34.11 6.94 1.40
N LYS A 305 -34.54 5.67 1.45
CA LYS A 305 -35.80 5.21 2.04
C LYS A 305 -35.56 4.19 3.16
N PHE A 306 -34.42 3.51 3.13
CA PHE A 306 -34.07 2.42 4.04
C PHE A 306 -32.74 2.67 4.74
N VAL A 307 -32.72 2.54 6.07
CA VAL A 307 -31.53 2.75 6.90
C VAL A 307 -31.26 1.47 7.69
N VAL A 308 -30.22 0.74 7.29
CA VAL A 308 -29.82 -0.55 7.86
C VAL A 308 -28.66 -0.33 8.83
N TRP A 309 -28.87 -0.48 10.13
CA TRP A 309 -27.79 -0.32 11.11
C TRP A 309 -27.10 -1.66 11.46
N ASN A 310 -25.79 -1.60 11.67
CA ASN A 310 -24.96 -2.78 11.91
C ASN A 310 -25.22 -3.43 13.29
N SER A 311 -25.86 -4.60 13.29
CA SER A 311 -26.18 -5.37 14.51
C SER A 311 -24.99 -6.05 15.20
N GLN A 312 -23.78 -5.95 14.66
CA GLN A 312 -22.55 -6.31 15.39
C GLN A 312 -22.16 -5.27 16.46
N ASN A 313 -22.78 -4.09 16.43
CA ASN A 313 -22.52 -2.98 17.36
C ASN A 313 -23.80 -2.61 18.15
N GLU A 314 -23.63 -2.14 19.39
CA GLU A 314 -24.77 -1.68 20.21
C GLU A 314 -25.40 -0.40 19.64
N VAL A 315 -26.73 -0.38 19.55
CA VAL A 315 -27.51 0.80 19.14
C VAL A 315 -28.03 1.57 20.35
N LYS A 316 -27.85 2.90 20.35
CA LYS A 316 -28.58 3.79 21.25
C LYS A 316 -29.94 4.09 20.63
N LYS A 317 -31.03 3.69 21.30
CA LYS A 317 -32.41 3.95 20.81
C LYS A 317 -32.63 5.44 20.49
N GLU A 318 -32.09 6.32 21.33
CA GLU A 318 -32.08 7.78 21.14
C GLU A 318 -31.57 8.22 19.76
N ASN A 319 -30.58 7.54 19.17
CA ASN A 319 -30.07 7.85 17.83
C ASN A 319 -31.05 7.45 16.72
N VAL A 320 -31.80 6.36 16.92
CA VAL A 320 -32.83 5.87 15.99
C VAL A 320 -34.06 6.77 16.08
N ASP A 321 -34.53 7.04 17.30
CA ASP A 321 -35.68 7.91 17.58
C ASP A 321 -35.47 9.30 16.95
N LYS A 322 -34.30 9.94 17.18
CA LYS A 322 -33.96 11.25 16.58
C LYS A 322 -33.90 11.25 15.05
N LEU A 323 -33.43 10.16 14.42
CA LEU A 323 -33.38 10.07 12.96
C LEU A 323 -34.78 9.88 12.38
N GLN A 324 -35.64 9.10 13.05
CA GLN A 324 -37.04 8.90 12.67
C GLN A 324 -37.88 10.17 12.88
N GLU A 325 -37.64 10.93 13.95
CA GLU A 325 -38.28 12.24 14.21
C GLU A 325 -37.92 13.27 13.14
N ALA A 326 -36.64 13.34 12.74
CA ALA A 326 -36.17 14.25 11.69
C ALA A 326 -36.68 13.84 10.29
N HIS A 327 -36.73 12.54 10.00
CA HIS A 327 -37.12 12.00 8.69
C HIS A 327 -38.17 10.87 8.81
N PRO A 328 -39.45 11.19 9.09
CA PRO A 328 -40.49 10.20 9.39
C PRO A 328 -40.85 9.24 8.25
N HIS A 329 -40.33 9.47 7.04
CA HIS A 329 -40.54 8.63 5.85
C HIS A 329 -39.56 7.46 5.75
N LEU A 330 -38.50 7.44 6.57
CA LEU A 330 -37.50 6.38 6.56
C LEU A 330 -38.05 5.10 7.20
N THR A 331 -37.65 3.95 6.66
CA THR A 331 -37.72 2.67 7.36
C THR A 331 -36.33 2.36 7.95
N ILE A 332 -36.19 2.48 9.26
CA ILE A 332 -34.95 2.15 9.98
C ILE A 332 -35.06 0.70 10.52
N LEU A 333 -34.05 -0.12 10.23
CA LEU A 333 -33.99 -1.53 10.64
C LEU A 333 -32.55 -1.97 10.93
N SER A 334 -32.38 -3.04 11.70
CA SER A 334 -31.06 -3.67 11.89
C SER A 334 -30.70 -4.59 10.72
N PHE A 335 -29.42 -4.92 10.60
CA PHE A 335 -28.94 -5.96 9.68
C PHE A 335 -29.57 -7.34 9.96
N GLU A 336 -29.85 -7.69 11.21
CA GLU A 336 -30.56 -8.95 11.52
C GLU A 336 -32.04 -8.93 11.12
N GLU A 337 -32.71 -7.78 11.23
CA GLU A 337 -34.08 -7.61 10.73
C GLU A 337 -34.11 -7.67 9.20
N LEU A 338 -33.12 -7.10 8.51
CA LEU A 338 -32.97 -7.24 7.05
C LEU A 338 -32.72 -8.69 6.65
N ARG A 339 -31.79 -9.39 7.35
CA ARG A 339 -31.48 -10.79 7.11
C ARG A 339 -32.71 -11.67 7.32
N LYS A 340 -33.43 -11.47 8.42
CA LYS A 340 -34.66 -12.21 8.71
C LYS A 340 -35.77 -11.88 7.70
N LEU A 341 -35.93 -10.62 7.30
CA LEU A 341 -36.90 -10.23 6.28
C LEU A 341 -36.69 -11.02 4.97
N GLY A 342 -35.44 -11.27 4.57
CA GLY A 342 -35.10 -12.14 3.44
C GLY A 342 -35.17 -13.65 3.71
N GLU A 343 -34.90 -14.10 4.94
CA GLU A 343 -35.12 -15.50 5.36
C GLU A 343 -36.61 -15.88 5.32
N ASP A 344 -37.48 -14.98 5.76
CA ASP A 344 -38.95 -15.12 5.73
C ASP A 344 -39.54 -14.83 4.33
N ASN A 345 -38.77 -14.27 3.39
CA ASN A 345 -39.20 -13.93 2.02
C ASN A 345 -38.12 -14.25 0.97
N PRO A 346 -37.76 -15.54 0.79
CA PRO A 346 -36.72 -15.93 -0.15
C PRO A 346 -37.10 -15.61 -1.60
N VAL A 347 -36.12 -15.20 -2.40
CA VAL A 347 -36.22 -14.96 -3.85
C VAL A 347 -34.96 -15.44 -4.53
N ASP A 348 -35.07 -15.85 -5.80
CA ASP A 348 -33.90 -16.25 -6.60
C ASP A 348 -32.90 -15.11 -6.77
N ALA A 349 -31.62 -15.47 -6.92
CA ALA A 349 -30.58 -14.50 -7.27
C ALA A 349 -30.85 -13.90 -8.66
N VAL A 350 -30.60 -12.60 -8.80
CA VAL A 350 -30.58 -11.90 -10.10
C VAL A 350 -29.14 -11.47 -10.34
N PRO A 351 -28.29 -12.42 -10.79
CA PRO A 351 -26.85 -12.21 -10.85
C PRO A 351 -26.49 -11.09 -11.84
N PRO A 352 -25.43 -10.32 -11.56
CA PRO A 352 -24.96 -9.28 -12.44
C PRO A 352 -24.24 -9.88 -13.65
N SER A 353 -24.02 -9.08 -14.68
CA SER A 353 -23.04 -9.35 -15.72
C SER A 353 -21.67 -8.76 -15.33
N PRO A 354 -20.56 -9.17 -15.96
CA PRO A 354 -19.25 -8.58 -15.71
C PRO A 354 -19.16 -7.08 -16.05
N GLU A 355 -20.05 -6.60 -16.93
CA GLU A 355 -20.17 -5.19 -17.33
C GLU A 355 -21.09 -4.36 -16.42
N ASP A 356 -21.86 -5.00 -15.53
CA ASP A 356 -22.63 -4.27 -14.52
C ASP A 356 -21.69 -3.66 -13.46
N LEU A 357 -22.11 -2.52 -12.91
CA LEU A 357 -21.42 -1.80 -11.85
C LEU A 357 -21.44 -2.62 -10.55
N ALA A 358 -20.27 -2.91 -9.99
CA ALA A 358 -20.15 -3.58 -8.70
C ALA A 358 -20.17 -2.58 -7.54
N CYS A 359 -19.37 -1.52 -7.65
CA CYS A 359 -19.29 -0.47 -6.64
C CYS A 359 -18.92 0.90 -7.20
N ILE A 360 -19.24 1.96 -6.46
CA ILE A 360 -18.65 3.30 -6.60
C ILE A 360 -17.86 3.58 -5.32
N MET A 361 -16.54 3.65 -5.41
CA MET A 361 -15.68 3.95 -4.26
C MET A 361 -15.33 5.42 -4.20
N TYR A 362 -15.69 6.11 -3.11
CA TYR A 362 -15.34 7.53 -2.95
C TYR A 362 -13.93 7.73 -2.39
N THR A 363 -13.01 8.22 -3.23
CA THR A 363 -11.64 8.55 -2.84
C THR A 363 -11.55 9.99 -2.34
N SER A 364 -10.84 10.23 -1.23
CA SER A 364 -10.54 11.58 -0.77
C SER A 364 -9.30 12.13 -1.48
N GLY A 365 -9.49 12.66 -2.68
CA GLY A 365 -8.42 13.26 -3.48
C GLY A 365 -7.64 14.36 -2.77
N SER A 366 -6.43 14.67 -3.26
CA SER A 366 -5.55 15.69 -2.65
C SER A 366 -6.08 17.13 -2.77
N THR A 367 -7.06 17.36 -3.67
CA THR A 367 -7.73 18.63 -3.92
C THR A 367 -9.19 18.37 -4.32
N GLY A 368 -10.13 19.22 -3.86
CA GLY A 368 -11.55 19.14 -4.22
C GLY A 368 -12.44 18.29 -3.29
N ALA A 369 -13.65 18.00 -3.78
CA ALA A 369 -14.60 17.09 -3.14
C ALA A 369 -14.19 15.61 -3.31
N PRO A 370 -14.74 14.67 -2.52
CA PRO A 370 -14.50 13.24 -2.69
C PRO A 370 -14.96 12.76 -4.08
N LYS A 371 -14.16 11.92 -4.76
CA LYS A 371 -14.44 11.48 -6.13
C LYS A 371 -14.90 10.03 -6.18
N GLY A 372 -16.04 9.77 -6.81
CA GLY A 372 -16.52 8.41 -7.02
C GLY A 372 -15.76 7.72 -8.16
N VAL A 373 -15.11 6.59 -7.87
CA VAL A 373 -14.52 5.68 -8.87
C VAL A 373 -15.50 4.53 -9.11
N PRO A 374 -16.18 4.46 -10.27
CA PRO A 374 -17.09 3.37 -10.61
C PRO A 374 -16.29 2.14 -11.08
N LEU A 375 -16.43 1.03 -10.36
CA LEU A 375 -15.80 -0.25 -10.71
C LEU A 375 -16.87 -1.28 -11.07
N LYS A 376 -16.76 -1.84 -12.28
CA LYS A 376 -17.58 -2.94 -12.77
C LYS A 376 -17.14 -4.28 -12.16
N HIS A 377 -18.00 -5.29 -12.20
CA HIS A 377 -17.66 -6.62 -11.70
C HIS A 377 -16.39 -7.19 -12.33
N LYS A 378 -16.19 -7.01 -13.65
CA LYS A 378 -14.96 -7.39 -14.35
C LYS A 378 -13.69 -6.77 -13.77
N ASN A 379 -13.76 -5.54 -13.24
CA ASN A 379 -12.57 -4.83 -12.77
C ASN A 379 -12.01 -5.49 -11.49
N VAL A 380 -12.90 -5.75 -10.53
CA VAL A 380 -12.53 -6.38 -9.26
C VAL A 380 -12.17 -7.86 -9.46
N VAL A 381 -12.85 -8.58 -10.37
CA VAL A 381 -12.53 -9.98 -10.69
C VAL A 381 -11.20 -10.11 -11.46
N ALA A 382 -10.89 -9.17 -12.35
CA ALA A 382 -9.56 -9.08 -12.98
C ALA A 382 -8.46 -8.70 -11.97
N ALA A 383 -8.78 -7.95 -10.92
CA ALA A 383 -7.84 -7.67 -9.82
C ALA A 383 -7.56 -8.92 -8.97
N VAL A 384 -8.58 -9.73 -8.66
CA VAL A 384 -8.41 -11.05 -8.00
C VAL A 384 -7.53 -11.96 -8.86
N ALA A 385 -7.75 -12.02 -10.18
CA ALA A 385 -6.90 -12.77 -11.11
C ALA A 385 -5.44 -12.24 -11.16
N GLY A 386 -5.27 -10.92 -11.15
CA GLY A 386 -3.97 -10.26 -11.13
C GLY A 386 -3.18 -10.56 -9.86
N ALA A 387 -3.82 -10.40 -8.68
CA ALA A 387 -3.24 -10.80 -7.41
C ALA A 387 -2.91 -12.29 -7.39
N GLY A 388 -3.83 -13.13 -7.87
CA GLY A 388 -3.66 -14.59 -7.90
C GLY A 388 -2.44 -15.03 -8.70
N SER A 389 -2.21 -14.40 -9.87
CA SER A 389 -1.02 -14.65 -10.70
C SER A 389 0.31 -14.49 -9.93
N ILE A 390 0.36 -13.69 -8.86
CA ILE A 390 1.54 -13.53 -8.01
C ILE A 390 1.44 -14.41 -6.75
N VAL A 391 0.39 -14.24 -5.93
CA VAL A 391 0.38 -14.74 -4.55
C VAL A 391 -0.44 -16.01 -4.29
N GLU A 392 -1.35 -16.42 -5.18
CA GLU A 392 -2.23 -17.61 -4.96
C GLU A 392 -1.44 -18.91 -4.77
N ARG A 393 -0.28 -19.01 -5.44
CA ARG A 393 0.63 -20.16 -5.31
C ARG A 393 1.16 -20.37 -3.88
N TYR A 394 1.02 -19.39 -2.98
CA TYR A 394 1.41 -19.47 -1.56
C TYR A 394 0.23 -19.59 -0.59
N LEU A 395 -1.00 -19.28 -1.01
CA LEU A 395 -2.17 -19.07 -0.14
C LEU A 395 -3.31 -20.02 -0.45
N GLY A 396 -4.20 -20.30 0.52
CA GLY A 396 -5.49 -20.96 0.24
C GLY A 396 -6.08 -21.70 1.44
N PRO A 397 -6.69 -22.89 1.27
CA PRO A 397 -7.34 -23.60 2.36
C PRO A 397 -6.36 -23.93 3.50
N GLY A 398 -6.69 -23.45 4.70
CA GLY A 398 -5.83 -23.56 5.89
C GLY A 398 -5.02 -22.30 6.22
N ASP A 399 -4.89 -21.35 5.29
CA ASP A 399 -4.39 -20.01 5.60
C ASP A 399 -5.46 -19.12 6.21
N SER A 400 -5.02 -18.12 6.98
CA SER A 400 -5.91 -17.21 7.69
C SER A 400 -5.47 -15.75 7.58
N LEU A 401 -6.40 -14.89 7.16
CA LEU A 401 -6.23 -13.45 6.99
C LEU A 401 -6.92 -12.71 8.13
N LEU A 402 -6.17 -11.87 8.88
CA LEU A 402 -6.79 -10.95 9.83
C LEU A 402 -7.24 -9.69 9.07
N THR A 403 -8.54 -9.44 9.03
CA THR A 403 -9.16 -8.31 8.33
C THR A 403 -9.48 -7.19 9.32
N TYR A 404 -9.06 -5.96 8.99
CA TYR A 404 -9.17 -4.80 9.89
C TYR A 404 -8.88 -3.43 9.23
N LEU A 405 -8.37 -3.40 8.00
CA LEU A 405 -8.24 -2.17 7.23
C LEU A 405 -9.61 -1.78 6.64
N PRO A 406 -9.88 -0.51 6.32
CA PRO A 406 -11.19 -0.09 5.82
C PRO A 406 -11.61 -0.83 4.53
N LEU A 407 -12.73 -1.54 4.54
CA LEU A 407 -13.32 -2.17 3.34
C LEU A 407 -13.80 -1.14 2.30
N ALA A 408 -14.02 0.11 2.72
CA ALA A 408 -14.20 1.25 1.82
C ALA A 408 -12.94 1.60 1.01
N HIS A 409 -11.77 1.04 1.36
CA HIS A 409 -10.53 1.15 0.61
C HIS A 409 -10.32 -0.09 -0.28
N ILE A 410 -10.03 0.14 -1.56
CA ILE A 410 -9.93 -0.89 -2.60
C ILE A 410 -9.03 -2.09 -2.25
N LEU A 411 -7.94 -1.87 -1.51
CA LEU A 411 -6.98 -2.91 -1.13
C LEU A 411 -7.63 -4.03 -0.30
N GLU A 412 -8.36 -3.69 0.77
CA GLU A 412 -8.99 -4.70 1.63
C GLU A 412 -10.13 -5.38 0.84
N TYR A 413 -10.94 -4.62 0.09
CA TYR A 413 -12.06 -5.15 -0.70
C TYR A 413 -11.64 -6.18 -1.76
N VAL A 414 -10.55 -5.91 -2.49
CA VAL A 414 -9.98 -6.86 -3.46
C VAL A 414 -9.37 -8.07 -2.75
N PHE A 415 -8.66 -7.85 -1.63
CA PHE A 415 -7.93 -8.92 -0.96
C PHE A 415 -8.83 -9.86 -0.13
N GLU A 416 -9.93 -9.37 0.45
CA GLU A 416 -10.98 -10.21 1.06
C GLU A 416 -11.71 -11.06 0.01
N ASN A 417 -12.04 -10.47 -1.15
CA ASN A 417 -12.60 -11.23 -2.28
C ASN A 417 -11.64 -12.29 -2.83
N ALA A 418 -10.34 -11.97 -2.91
CA ALA A 418 -9.31 -12.93 -3.27
C ALA A 418 -9.18 -14.04 -2.21
N CYS A 419 -9.28 -13.70 -0.92
CA CYS A 419 -9.24 -14.66 0.18
C CYS A 419 -10.41 -15.66 0.12
N LEU A 420 -11.64 -15.19 -0.17
CA LEU A 420 -12.79 -16.07 -0.45
C LEU A 420 -12.51 -16.99 -1.64
N TYR A 421 -12.07 -16.43 -2.76
CA TYR A 421 -11.79 -17.18 -3.99
C TYR A 421 -10.71 -18.26 -3.77
N TRP A 422 -9.68 -17.99 -2.95
CA TRP A 422 -8.62 -18.95 -2.61
C TRP A 422 -9.02 -19.95 -1.50
N GLY A 423 -10.15 -19.76 -0.82
CA GLY A 423 -10.60 -20.62 0.28
C GLY A 423 -9.89 -20.39 1.62
N GLY A 424 -9.33 -19.20 1.85
CA GLY A 424 -8.74 -18.82 3.13
C GLY A 424 -9.80 -18.42 4.17
N THR A 425 -9.48 -18.55 5.46
CA THR A 425 -10.35 -18.09 6.55
C THR A 425 -10.04 -16.65 6.92
N MET A 426 -11.03 -15.74 6.81
CA MET A 426 -10.92 -14.38 7.32
C MET A 426 -11.31 -14.30 8.81
N GLY A 427 -10.72 -13.36 9.53
CA GLY A 427 -11.06 -13.03 10.90
C GLY A 427 -11.10 -11.53 11.11
N TYR A 428 -12.29 -10.98 11.35
CA TYR A 428 -12.49 -9.56 11.58
C TYR A 428 -12.03 -9.17 12.99
N GLY A 429 -11.02 -8.28 13.04
CA GLY A 429 -10.59 -7.57 14.24
C GLY A 429 -10.83 -6.06 14.10
N ASN A 430 -10.41 -5.28 15.11
CA ASN A 430 -10.47 -3.82 15.05
C ASN A 430 -9.08 -3.21 15.28
N PRO A 431 -8.68 -2.11 14.60
CA PRO A 431 -7.42 -1.41 14.84
C PRO A 431 -7.13 -1.13 16.33
N LYS A 432 -8.18 -0.89 17.14
CA LYS A 432 -8.06 -0.65 18.58
C LYS A 432 -7.74 -1.93 19.37
N THR A 433 -8.16 -3.12 18.92
CA THR A 433 -8.07 -4.41 19.66
C THR A 433 -7.10 -5.43 19.07
N LEU A 434 -6.35 -5.09 18.01
CA LEU A 434 -5.30 -5.95 17.42
C LEU A 434 -4.30 -6.54 18.44
N SER A 435 -4.00 -5.78 19.50
CA SER A 435 -3.00 -6.13 20.53
C SER A 435 -3.59 -6.13 21.94
N ASP A 436 -2.96 -6.90 22.84
CA ASP A 436 -3.38 -7.09 24.23
C ASP A 436 -3.45 -5.79 25.06
N ASN A 437 -2.81 -4.70 24.60
CA ASN A 437 -2.74 -3.41 25.31
C ASN A 437 -4.13 -2.79 25.59
N SER A 438 -5.07 -2.96 24.66
CA SER A 438 -6.37 -2.28 24.65
C SER A 438 -7.52 -3.16 25.16
N VAL A 439 -7.23 -4.36 25.63
CA VAL A 439 -8.25 -5.33 26.06
C VAL A 439 -8.13 -5.70 27.54
N ARG A 440 -9.19 -6.29 28.09
CA ARG A 440 -9.22 -6.86 29.45
C ARG A 440 -9.87 -8.23 29.41
N ASN A 441 -9.39 -9.14 30.26
CA ASN A 441 -9.86 -10.52 30.45
C ASN A 441 -9.83 -11.44 29.19
N CYS A 442 -9.56 -10.91 28.01
CA CYS A 442 -9.37 -11.63 26.75
C CYS A 442 -8.04 -11.26 26.09
N LYS A 443 -7.68 -11.96 25.00
CA LYS A 443 -6.55 -11.58 24.12
C LYS A 443 -7.00 -10.58 23.05
N GLY A 444 -6.05 -9.82 22.52
CA GLY A 444 -6.19 -9.03 21.31
C GLY A 444 -6.25 -9.90 20.05
N ASP A 445 -6.71 -9.30 18.94
CA ASP A 445 -7.18 -10.06 17.78
C ASP A 445 -6.08 -10.88 17.09
N ILE A 446 -4.84 -10.37 17.03
CA ILE A 446 -3.69 -11.11 16.46
C ILE A 446 -3.36 -12.36 17.30
N ALA A 447 -3.38 -12.23 18.64
CA ALA A 447 -3.01 -13.30 19.57
C ALA A 447 -4.11 -14.37 19.71
N GLU A 448 -5.38 -14.00 19.51
CA GLU A 448 -6.51 -14.94 19.49
C GLU A 448 -6.64 -15.64 18.14
N PHE A 449 -6.66 -14.88 17.03
CA PHE A 449 -6.88 -15.42 15.68
C PHE A 449 -5.70 -16.23 15.15
N LYS A 450 -4.48 -15.75 15.42
CA LYS A 450 -3.22 -16.32 14.91
C LYS A 450 -3.21 -16.38 13.36
N PRO A 451 -3.23 -15.22 12.67
CA PRO A 451 -3.20 -15.17 11.21
C PRO A 451 -1.94 -15.83 10.62
N SER A 452 -2.05 -16.38 9.41
CA SER A 452 -0.89 -16.67 8.54
C SER A 452 -0.59 -15.53 7.56
N VAL A 453 -1.56 -14.66 7.27
CA VAL A 453 -1.41 -13.45 6.47
C VAL A 453 -1.84 -12.22 7.25
N LEU A 454 -0.99 -11.19 7.27
CA LEU A 454 -1.33 -9.87 7.82
C LEU A 454 -1.04 -8.78 6.78
N VAL A 455 -2.09 -8.15 6.29
CA VAL A 455 -1.99 -6.91 5.49
C VAL A 455 -1.85 -5.73 6.45
N GLY A 456 -1.20 -4.65 6.02
CA GLY A 456 -1.04 -3.45 6.82
C GLY A 456 -0.50 -2.28 6.02
N VAL A 457 -0.54 -1.10 6.66
CA VAL A 457 -0.08 0.18 6.10
C VAL A 457 1.16 0.66 6.85
N PRO A 458 1.96 1.61 6.32
CA PRO A 458 3.24 2.00 6.92
C PRO A 458 3.17 2.39 8.41
N ALA A 459 2.08 3.04 8.85
CA ALA A 459 1.87 3.38 10.26
C ALA A 459 1.73 2.14 11.17
N VAL A 460 1.07 1.08 10.71
CA VAL A 460 0.96 -0.19 11.44
C VAL A 460 2.34 -0.85 11.55
N TRP A 461 3.08 -0.92 10.44
CA TRP A 461 4.38 -1.60 10.42
C TRP A 461 5.46 -0.88 11.23
N GLU A 462 5.48 0.46 11.21
CA GLU A 462 6.35 1.26 12.10
C GLU A 462 5.94 1.10 13.58
N THR A 463 4.65 1.02 13.91
CA THR A 463 4.18 0.72 15.28
C THR A 463 4.61 -0.68 15.74
N VAL A 464 4.43 -1.71 14.91
CA VAL A 464 4.87 -3.09 15.20
C VAL A 464 6.39 -3.14 15.43
N LYS A 465 7.18 -2.54 14.53
CA LYS A 465 8.65 -2.41 14.66
C LYS A 465 9.04 -1.72 15.96
N LYS A 466 8.45 -0.56 16.27
CA LYS A 466 8.75 0.23 17.47
C LYS A 466 8.37 -0.53 18.75
N GLY A 467 7.26 -1.28 18.75
CA GLY A 467 6.89 -2.17 19.85
C GLY A 467 7.90 -3.30 20.09
N ILE A 468 8.37 -3.97 19.02
CA ILE A 468 9.40 -5.01 19.11
C ILE A 468 10.72 -4.43 19.62
N VAL A 469 11.16 -3.30 19.04
CA VAL A 469 12.40 -2.61 19.42
C VAL A 469 12.34 -2.10 20.86
N ALA A 470 11.20 -1.59 21.32
CA ALA A 470 11.00 -1.19 22.72
C ALA A 470 11.13 -2.40 23.66
N LYS A 471 10.46 -3.52 23.34
CA LYS A 471 10.54 -4.76 24.14
C LYS A 471 11.98 -5.30 24.21
N VAL A 472 12.67 -5.42 23.08
CA VAL A 472 14.08 -5.87 23.01
C VAL A 472 15.03 -4.91 23.75
N ASN A 473 14.72 -3.62 23.84
CA ASN A 473 15.50 -2.65 24.61
C ASN A 473 15.18 -2.61 26.12
N GLY A 474 14.06 -3.22 26.55
CA GLY A 474 13.74 -3.44 27.97
C GLY A 474 14.29 -4.76 28.53
N GLU A 475 14.62 -5.72 27.65
CA GLU A 475 15.31 -6.96 28.01
C GLU A 475 16.77 -6.71 28.40
N GLY A 476 17.35 -7.63 29.19
CA GLY A 476 18.74 -7.52 29.67
C GLY A 476 19.78 -7.52 28.53
N THR A 477 20.94 -6.89 28.77
CA THR A 477 22.00 -6.63 27.77
C THR A 477 22.39 -7.85 26.92
N VAL A 478 22.42 -9.05 27.52
CA VAL A 478 22.71 -10.31 26.82
C VAL A 478 21.66 -10.62 25.75
N VAL A 479 20.38 -10.56 26.11
CA VAL A 479 19.24 -10.83 25.20
C VAL A 479 19.20 -9.78 24.09
N LYS A 480 19.37 -8.51 24.44
CA LYS A 480 19.46 -7.39 23.48
C LYS A 480 20.59 -7.59 22.47
N ASN A 481 21.81 -7.88 22.94
CA ASN A 481 22.96 -8.08 22.06
C ASN A 481 22.80 -9.34 21.18
N MET A 482 22.26 -10.42 21.73
CA MET A 482 21.94 -11.65 20.99
C MET A 482 20.92 -11.38 19.86
N PHE A 483 19.88 -10.58 20.11
CA PHE A 483 18.89 -10.21 19.09
C PHE A 483 19.54 -9.46 17.93
N TRP A 484 20.28 -8.38 18.20
CA TRP A 484 20.90 -7.57 17.15
C TRP A 484 22.01 -8.31 16.39
N ALA A 485 22.79 -9.15 17.09
CA ALA A 485 23.76 -10.05 16.44
C ALA A 485 23.06 -11.06 15.52
N SER A 486 21.92 -11.62 15.94
CA SER A 486 21.13 -12.57 15.14
C SER A 486 20.46 -11.92 13.93
N MET A 487 20.00 -10.67 14.04
CA MET A 487 19.49 -9.89 12.90
C MET A 487 20.57 -9.70 11.84
N LYS A 488 21.78 -9.30 12.26
CA LYS A 488 22.93 -9.15 11.35
C LYS A 488 23.33 -10.50 10.74
N LEU A 489 23.43 -11.55 11.55
CA LEU A 489 23.79 -12.89 11.09
C LEU A 489 22.76 -13.44 10.10
N LYS A 490 21.46 -13.36 10.38
CA LYS A 490 20.39 -13.81 9.46
C LYS A 490 20.47 -13.09 8.12
N SER A 491 20.66 -11.76 8.12
CA SER A 491 20.82 -11.01 6.87
C SER A 491 22.09 -11.39 6.11
N THR A 492 23.19 -11.72 6.78
CA THR A 492 24.42 -12.22 6.13
C THR A 492 24.19 -13.61 5.53
N LEU A 493 23.61 -14.54 6.28
CA LEU A 493 23.34 -15.91 5.81
C LEU A 493 22.44 -15.91 4.56
N LEU A 494 21.35 -15.13 4.58
CA LEU A 494 20.44 -15.04 3.43
C LEU A 494 21.08 -14.36 2.21
N CYS A 495 21.91 -13.32 2.42
CA CYS A 495 22.62 -12.63 1.33
C CYS A 495 23.61 -13.55 0.60
N TYR A 496 24.39 -14.34 1.36
CA TYR A 496 25.39 -15.27 0.82
C TYR A 496 24.84 -16.69 0.57
N ASN A 497 23.51 -16.89 0.63
CA ASN A 497 22.84 -18.19 0.46
C ASN A 497 23.32 -19.31 1.42
N LEU A 498 23.85 -18.95 2.59
CA LEU A 498 24.35 -19.89 3.60
C LEU A 498 23.22 -20.49 4.45
N PRO A 499 23.35 -21.75 4.92
CA PRO A 499 22.36 -22.40 5.77
C PRO A 499 22.30 -21.79 7.19
N GLY A 500 21.26 -22.13 7.95
CA GLY A 500 21.14 -21.82 9.38
C GLY A 500 20.18 -20.68 9.75
N ALA A 501 19.67 -19.90 8.79
CA ALA A 501 18.74 -18.80 9.06
C ALA A 501 17.49 -19.22 9.88
N GLY A 502 16.92 -20.40 9.59
CA GLY A 502 15.77 -20.95 10.32
C GLY A 502 16.05 -21.38 11.77
N ILE A 503 17.32 -21.55 12.16
CA ILE A 503 17.70 -21.81 13.57
C ILE A 503 17.51 -20.52 14.37
N LEU A 504 17.92 -19.37 13.81
CA LEU A 504 17.72 -18.05 14.43
C LEU A 504 16.22 -17.71 14.58
N ASP A 505 15.41 -18.11 13.60
CA ASP A 505 13.94 -18.03 13.69
C ASP A 505 13.38 -18.82 14.87
N SER A 506 13.88 -20.04 15.08
CA SER A 506 13.38 -20.99 16.07
C SER A 506 13.85 -20.69 17.50
N VAL A 507 15.03 -20.09 17.66
CA VAL A 507 15.68 -19.83 18.96
C VAL A 507 15.52 -18.38 19.42
N VAL A 508 15.78 -17.41 18.53
CA VAL A 508 15.90 -15.99 18.90
C VAL A 508 14.65 -15.21 18.55
N PHE A 509 14.10 -15.41 17.35
CA PHE A 509 12.92 -14.67 16.89
C PHE A 509 11.58 -15.28 17.33
N LYS A 510 11.58 -16.51 17.88
CA LYS A 510 10.36 -17.23 18.31
C LYS A 510 9.42 -16.36 19.16
N LYS A 511 9.92 -15.69 20.21
CA LYS A 511 9.12 -14.78 21.06
C LYS A 511 8.49 -13.59 20.31
N VAL A 512 9.10 -13.15 19.20
CA VAL A 512 8.61 -12.05 18.35
C VAL A 512 7.54 -12.55 17.38
N LYS A 513 7.73 -13.75 16.84
CA LYS A 513 6.70 -14.45 16.03
C LYS A 513 5.48 -14.79 16.88
N GLU A 514 5.66 -15.32 18.08
CA GLU A 514 4.58 -15.61 19.04
C GLU A 514 3.78 -14.34 19.41
N ALA A 515 4.45 -13.20 19.62
CA ALA A 515 3.80 -11.91 19.84
C ALA A 515 3.04 -11.36 18.62
N THR A 516 3.22 -11.97 17.44
CA THR A 516 2.47 -11.68 16.21
C THR A 516 1.60 -12.88 15.78
N GLY A 517 1.14 -13.69 16.74
CA GLY A 517 0.23 -14.82 16.53
C GLY A 517 0.91 -16.16 16.23
N GLY A 518 2.21 -16.17 15.92
CA GLY A 518 3.04 -17.36 15.76
C GLY A 518 2.87 -18.12 14.44
N LYS A 519 1.91 -17.74 13.59
CA LYS A 519 1.60 -18.42 12.32
C LYS A 519 1.95 -17.64 11.04
N LEU A 520 2.39 -16.38 11.15
CA LEU A 520 2.63 -15.51 9.99
C LEU A 520 3.63 -16.08 8.98
N ARG A 521 3.16 -16.28 7.75
CA ARG A 521 3.91 -16.72 6.56
C ARG A 521 4.20 -15.57 5.60
N ILE A 522 3.28 -14.60 5.50
CA ILE A 522 3.43 -13.39 4.66
C ILE A 522 2.89 -12.16 5.40
N CYS A 523 3.65 -11.07 5.37
CA CYS A 523 3.15 -9.72 5.69
C CYS A 523 3.05 -8.91 4.38
N LEU A 524 1.99 -8.10 4.21
CA LEU A 524 1.83 -7.25 3.01
C LEU A 524 1.73 -5.77 3.41
N ASN A 525 2.63 -4.93 2.89
CA ASN A 525 2.51 -3.47 2.98
C ASN A 525 1.82 -2.90 1.73
N GLY A 526 0.75 -2.12 1.94
CA GLY A 526 0.06 -1.38 0.88
C GLY A 526 -0.48 -0.02 1.36
N GLY A 527 -1.13 0.72 0.46
CA GLY A 527 -1.72 2.03 0.77
C GLY A 527 -0.73 3.19 0.96
N GLY A 528 0.57 2.92 1.05
CA GLY A 528 1.62 3.94 1.09
C GLY A 528 3.04 3.37 1.22
N PRO A 529 4.08 4.20 1.03
CA PRO A 529 5.47 3.76 1.12
C PRO A 529 5.91 3.48 2.57
N VAL A 530 6.48 2.29 2.78
CA VAL A 530 7.18 1.88 4.00
C VAL A 530 8.69 2.05 3.83
N SER A 531 9.43 2.34 4.90
CA SER A 531 10.89 2.45 4.82
C SER A 531 11.53 1.07 4.56
N GLN A 532 12.61 1.06 3.76
CA GLN A 532 13.37 -0.17 3.45
C GLN A 532 13.86 -0.86 4.73
N ASP A 533 14.33 -0.09 5.71
CA ASP A 533 14.74 -0.60 7.03
C ASP A 533 13.60 -1.27 7.78
N THR A 534 12.36 -0.74 7.71
CA THR A 534 11.19 -1.39 8.32
C THR A 534 10.77 -2.65 7.57
N GLN A 535 10.74 -2.63 6.23
CA GLN A 535 10.45 -3.82 5.44
C GLN A 535 11.48 -4.93 5.75
N ARG A 536 12.78 -4.60 5.76
CA ARG A 536 13.88 -5.51 6.08
C ARG A 536 13.84 -5.99 7.53
N PHE A 537 13.55 -5.11 8.49
CA PHE A 537 13.45 -5.46 9.91
C PHE A 537 12.34 -6.49 10.15
N ILE A 538 11.11 -6.22 9.69
CA ILE A 538 9.98 -7.13 9.86
C ILE A 538 10.23 -8.45 9.10
N SER A 539 10.79 -8.37 7.88
CA SER A 539 11.14 -9.55 7.09
C SER A 539 12.12 -10.48 7.80
N MET A 540 13.16 -9.92 8.44
CA MET A 540 14.16 -10.70 9.17
C MET A 540 13.62 -11.21 10.51
N ALA A 541 12.89 -10.40 11.27
CA ALA A 541 12.45 -10.71 12.63
C ALA A 541 11.15 -11.53 12.73
N ILE A 542 10.28 -11.49 11.71
CA ILE A 542 8.98 -12.19 11.71
C ILE A 542 8.88 -13.13 10.50
N THR A 543 8.62 -12.57 9.31
CA THR A 543 8.31 -13.32 8.08
C THR A 543 8.38 -12.34 6.91
N PRO A 544 8.61 -12.75 5.66
CA PRO A 544 8.77 -11.84 4.52
C PRO A 544 7.66 -10.79 4.42
N MET A 545 8.05 -9.52 4.44
CA MET A 545 7.17 -8.41 4.09
C MET A 545 7.29 -8.13 2.59
N ILE A 546 6.21 -8.39 1.87
CA ILE A 546 6.05 -8.01 0.46
C ILE A 546 5.37 -6.65 0.36
N ASN A 547 5.67 -5.91 -0.70
CA ASN A 547 5.01 -4.64 -1.02
C ASN A 547 3.90 -4.86 -2.05
N GLY A 548 2.89 -3.99 -2.02
CA GLY A 548 1.85 -3.85 -3.04
C GLY A 548 1.62 -2.37 -3.38
N TYR A 549 1.46 -2.08 -4.67
CA TYR A 549 1.17 -0.77 -5.24
C TYR A 549 0.02 -0.87 -6.24
N GLY A 550 -0.89 0.09 -6.18
CA GLY A 550 -2.05 0.25 -7.04
C GLY A 550 -2.98 1.33 -6.50
N LEU A 551 -3.97 1.72 -7.29
CA LEU A 551 -4.91 2.81 -7.00
C LEU A 551 -6.35 2.28 -6.97
N THR A 552 -7.33 3.12 -6.62
CA THR A 552 -8.75 2.73 -6.68
C THR A 552 -9.16 2.55 -8.14
N GLU A 553 -8.67 3.45 -8.98
CA GLU A 553 -8.81 3.49 -10.44
C GLU A 553 -8.20 2.27 -11.15
N THR A 554 -7.33 1.48 -10.51
CA THR A 554 -6.73 0.26 -11.07
C THR A 554 -7.19 -1.02 -10.37
N SER A 555 -8.21 -0.93 -9.51
CA SER A 555 -8.66 -1.99 -8.60
C SER A 555 -7.50 -2.60 -7.79
N ALA A 556 -6.69 -1.74 -7.16
CA ALA A 556 -5.47 -2.08 -6.41
C ALA A 556 -4.32 -2.74 -7.21
N MET A 557 -4.41 -2.86 -8.54
CA MET A 557 -3.33 -3.43 -9.37
C MET A 557 -2.28 -2.39 -9.78
N GLY A 558 -1.03 -2.80 -9.82
CA GLY A 558 0.11 -1.97 -10.24
C GLY A 558 1.41 -2.75 -10.12
N ALA A 559 1.85 -3.01 -8.89
CA ALA A 559 2.92 -3.97 -8.61
C ALA A 559 2.63 -4.77 -7.34
N ILE A 560 2.96 -6.06 -7.33
CA ILE A 560 2.89 -6.94 -6.16
C ILE A 560 4.16 -7.78 -6.12
N MET A 561 4.85 -7.81 -4.98
CA MET A 561 6.08 -8.59 -4.83
C MET A 561 5.78 -10.06 -4.57
N ASP A 562 6.22 -10.93 -5.48
CA ASP A 562 6.31 -12.38 -5.25
C ASP A 562 7.26 -12.65 -4.05
N PRO A 563 6.80 -13.36 -2.99
CA PRO A 563 7.64 -13.82 -1.89
C PRO A 563 8.94 -14.53 -2.34
N MET A 564 8.94 -15.22 -3.49
CA MET A 564 10.12 -15.91 -4.03
C MET A 564 11.02 -15.02 -4.90
N LYS A 565 10.69 -13.73 -5.05
CA LYS A 565 11.52 -12.68 -5.67
C LYS A 565 11.89 -11.57 -4.66
N TRP A 566 11.71 -11.83 -3.37
CA TRP A 566 11.73 -10.81 -2.32
C TRP A 566 12.96 -9.88 -2.39
N THR A 567 12.69 -8.58 -2.29
CA THR A 567 13.70 -7.52 -2.18
C THR A 567 13.17 -6.36 -1.35
N ASP A 568 14.07 -5.66 -0.66
CA ASP A 568 13.79 -4.40 0.05
C ASP A 568 14.00 -3.14 -0.83
N ASN A 569 14.23 -3.33 -2.14
CA ASN A 569 14.58 -2.23 -3.06
C ASN A 569 13.47 -1.83 -4.05
N ALA A 570 12.38 -2.60 -4.17
CA ALA A 570 11.34 -2.42 -5.21
C ALA A 570 9.92 -2.70 -4.69
N LEU A 571 8.91 -2.43 -5.53
CA LEU A 571 7.51 -2.71 -5.24
C LEU A 571 7.11 -4.14 -5.61
N GLY A 572 7.66 -4.69 -6.70
CA GLY A 572 7.43 -6.08 -7.11
C GLY A 572 7.24 -6.29 -8.61
N ASP A 573 6.54 -7.37 -8.93
CA ASP A 573 6.15 -7.78 -10.28
C ASP A 573 4.92 -7.00 -10.77
N ILE A 574 4.74 -6.95 -12.10
CA ILE A 574 3.47 -6.54 -12.71
C ILE A 574 2.45 -7.70 -12.56
N PRO A 575 1.25 -7.49 -11.98
CA PRO A 575 0.18 -8.48 -11.94
C PRO A 575 -0.30 -8.88 -13.34
N GLY A 576 -0.60 -10.16 -13.56
CA GLY A 576 -0.95 -10.71 -14.88
C GLY A 576 -2.21 -10.15 -15.56
N SER A 577 -3.01 -9.31 -14.89
CA SER A 577 -4.20 -8.65 -15.45
C SER A 577 -3.98 -7.24 -16.01
N ILE A 578 -2.75 -6.71 -15.90
CA ILE A 578 -2.38 -5.38 -16.38
C ILE A 578 -1.04 -5.36 -17.15
N GLU A 579 -0.87 -4.32 -17.96
CA GLU A 579 0.38 -3.89 -18.58
C GLU A 579 0.73 -2.47 -18.12
N ILE A 580 2.03 -2.15 -18.08
CA ILE A 580 2.54 -0.86 -17.59
C ILE A 580 3.60 -0.31 -18.54
N LYS A 581 3.50 0.98 -18.88
CA LYS A 581 4.59 1.75 -19.49
C LYS A 581 5.00 2.92 -18.60
N LEU A 582 6.22 3.42 -18.81
CA LEU A 582 6.66 4.71 -18.31
C LEU A 582 6.58 5.73 -19.45
N VAL A 583 6.16 6.96 -19.14
CA VAL A 583 6.10 8.10 -20.07
C VAL A 583 6.87 9.28 -19.49
N ASP A 584 7.63 10.00 -20.33
CA ASP A 584 8.49 11.11 -19.92
C ASP A 584 7.75 12.18 -19.09
N TYR A 585 8.42 12.67 -18.04
CA TYR A 585 8.01 13.85 -17.28
C TYR A 585 9.16 14.87 -17.25
N ALA A 586 9.43 15.43 -18.44
CA ALA A 586 10.57 16.29 -18.74
C ALA A 586 10.68 17.52 -17.81
N GLU A 587 9.55 18.07 -17.33
CA GLU A 587 9.53 19.22 -16.41
C GLU A 587 10.28 18.96 -15.09
N ALA A 588 10.36 17.70 -14.67
CA ALA A 588 11.10 17.25 -13.48
C ALA A 588 12.31 16.34 -13.80
N GLY A 589 12.71 16.23 -15.07
CA GLY A 589 13.93 15.51 -15.49
C GLY A 589 13.82 13.98 -15.52
N TYR A 590 12.60 13.42 -15.44
CA TYR A 590 12.39 11.98 -15.59
C TYR A 590 12.18 11.62 -17.05
N PHE A 591 13.12 10.85 -17.61
CA PHE A 591 13.07 10.40 -18.99
C PHE A 591 13.22 8.88 -19.08
N VAL A 592 12.53 8.25 -20.03
CA VAL A 592 12.66 6.81 -20.33
C VAL A 592 14.05 6.46 -20.87
N THR A 593 14.81 7.46 -21.30
CA THR A 593 16.21 7.35 -21.71
C THR A 593 17.21 7.39 -20.54
N ASN A 594 16.80 7.76 -19.31
CA ASN A 594 17.67 7.87 -18.13
C ASN A 594 18.44 6.56 -17.83
N LYS A 595 19.54 6.69 -17.09
CA LYS A 595 20.46 5.60 -16.74
C LYS A 595 20.83 5.66 -15.25
N PRO A 596 20.99 4.52 -14.56
CA PRO A 596 20.96 3.15 -15.10
C PRO A 596 19.56 2.64 -15.49
N ASN A 597 18.50 3.20 -14.89
CA ASN A 597 17.12 2.75 -15.07
C ASN A 597 16.30 3.77 -15.90
N PRO A 598 15.36 3.34 -16.76
CA PRO A 598 14.39 4.22 -17.41
C PRO A 598 13.40 4.76 -16.37
N GLN A 599 13.01 6.04 -16.48
CA GLN A 599 12.14 6.71 -15.49
C GLN A 599 11.00 7.47 -16.18
N GLY A 600 9.85 7.60 -15.52
CA GLY A 600 8.72 8.36 -16.05
C GLY A 600 7.45 8.21 -15.21
N GLU A 601 6.36 8.82 -15.65
CA GLU A 601 5.03 8.55 -15.09
C GLU A 601 4.59 7.13 -15.40
N ILE A 602 4.08 6.43 -14.39
CA ILE A 602 3.52 5.09 -14.51
C ILE A 602 2.15 5.21 -15.20
N TRP A 603 2.01 4.63 -16.39
CA TRP A 603 0.72 4.49 -17.08
C TRP A 603 0.31 3.03 -17.06
N ILE A 604 -0.94 2.76 -16.67
CA ILE A 604 -1.46 1.41 -16.43
C ILE A 604 -2.67 1.13 -17.32
N ARG A 605 -2.70 -0.04 -17.97
CA ARG A 605 -3.86 -0.52 -18.74
C ARG A 605 -4.13 -1.99 -18.45
N GLY A 606 -5.40 -2.40 -18.46
CA GLY A 606 -5.81 -3.78 -18.26
C GLY A 606 -7.23 -3.89 -17.74
N ALA A 607 -7.72 -5.11 -17.57
CA ALA A 607 -9.14 -5.33 -17.25
C ALA A 607 -9.53 -4.87 -15.83
N SER A 608 -8.57 -4.67 -14.93
CA SER A 608 -8.81 -4.15 -13.57
C SER A 608 -8.97 -2.62 -13.50
N VAL A 609 -8.72 -1.90 -14.60
CA VAL A 609 -8.72 -0.43 -14.64
C VAL A 609 -10.14 0.10 -14.87
N THR A 610 -10.47 1.20 -14.19
CA THR A 610 -11.73 1.94 -14.34
C THR A 610 -11.90 2.50 -15.75
N GLU A 611 -13.15 2.70 -16.16
CA GLU A 611 -13.51 3.41 -17.40
C GLU A 611 -13.60 4.95 -17.20
N GLY A 612 -13.48 5.43 -15.96
CA GLY A 612 -13.43 6.87 -15.64
C GLY A 612 -13.73 7.21 -14.18
N TYR A 613 -14.25 8.42 -13.97
CA TYR A 613 -14.81 8.92 -12.72
C TYR A 613 -16.33 9.09 -12.85
N PHE A 614 -17.06 8.81 -11.77
CA PHE A 614 -18.53 8.79 -11.78
C PHE A 614 -19.10 10.18 -12.08
N GLU A 615 -19.94 10.25 -13.12
CA GLU A 615 -20.59 11.47 -13.63
C GLU A 615 -19.66 12.67 -13.91
N ASN A 616 -18.36 12.40 -14.12
CA ASN A 616 -17.31 13.41 -14.24
C ASN A 616 -16.49 13.21 -15.53
N PRO A 617 -17.04 13.60 -16.69
CA PRO A 617 -16.38 13.39 -17.99
C PRO A 617 -15.12 14.24 -18.15
N LYS A 618 -15.02 15.40 -17.48
CA LYS A 618 -13.83 16.25 -17.52
C LYS A 618 -12.63 15.52 -16.92
N GLU A 619 -12.71 15.14 -15.66
CA GLU A 619 -11.56 14.53 -14.98
C GLU A 619 -11.28 13.11 -15.49
N THR A 620 -12.29 12.44 -16.08
CA THR A 620 -12.08 11.20 -16.85
C THR A 620 -11.15 11.44 -18.04
N ALA A 621 -11.41 12.47 -18.85
CA ALA A 621 -10.56 12.83 -20.00
C ALA A 621 -9.18 13.40 -19.59
N GLU A 622 -9.03 13.92 -18.37
CA GLU A 622 -7.75 14.36 -17.80
C GLU A 622 -6.93 13.20 -17.19
N ALA A 623 -7.52 12.01 -17.00
CA ALA A 623 -6.87 10.87 -16.33
C ALA A 623 -6.75 9.59 -17.19
N ILE A 624 -7.56 9.44 -18.25
CA ILE A 624 -7.55 8.27 -19.13
C ILE A 624 -7.35 8.69 -20.59
N THR A 625 -6.40 8.05 -21.29
CA THR A 625 -6.12 8.31 -22.71
C THR A 625 -7.18 7.70 -23.63
N LYS A 626 -7.21 8.16 -24.89
CA LYS A 626 -8.15 7.64 -25.91
C LYS A 626 -7.95 6.15 -26.24
N ASP A 627 -6.76 5.60 -25.97
CA ASP A 627 -6.44 4.17 -26.09
C ASP A 627 -6.44 3.42 -24.75
N GLY A 628 -6.98 4.03 -23.69
CA GLY A 628 -7.31 3.34 -22.43
C GLY A 628 -6.17 3.19 -21.41
N TRP A 629 -5.12 4.00 -21.49
CA TRP A 629 -4.15 4.09 -20.39
C TRP A 629 -4.69 4.99 -19.29
N PHE A 630 -4.69 4.52 -18.04
CA PHE A 630 -4.84 5.37 -16.87
C PHE A 630 -3.49 5.97 -16.48
N MET A 631 -3.45 7.30 -16.39
CA MET A 631 -2.27 8.10 -16.04
C MET A 631 -2.26 8.30 -14.53
N THR A 632 -1.40 7.60 -13.79
CA THR A 632 -1.55 7.50 -12.32
C THR A 632 -1.19 8.79 -11.56
N GLY A 633 -0.39 9.69 -12.17
CA GLY A 633 0.24 10.79 -11.46
C GLY A 633 1.44 10.39 -10.60
N ASP A 634 1.81 9.11 -10.57
CA ASP A 634 2.96 8.58 -9.84
C ASP A 634 4.16 8.36 -10.79
N ILE A 635 5.35 8.79 -10.38
CA ILE A 635 6.61 8.58 -11.09
C ILE A 635 7.24 7.26 -10.64
N GLY A 636 7.73 6.48 -11.59
CA GLY A 636 8.39 5.21 -11.34
C GLY A 636 9.59 4.94 -12.25
N GLU A 637 10.26 3.83 -11.98
CA GLU A 637 11.35 3.28 -12.79
C GLU A 637 11.29 1.75 -12.81
N PHE A 638 11.78 1.16 -13.91
CA PHE A 638 12.00 -0.29 -13.97
C PHE A 638 13.46 -0.61 -13.58
N ASP A 639 13.65 -1.51 -12.62
CA ASP A 639 14.99 -1.95 -12.25
C ASP A 639 15.59 -2.90 -13.31
N LYS A 640 16.90 -3.13 -13.24
CA LYS A 640 17.63 -4.05 -14.13
C LYS A 640 17.12 -5.51 -14.12
N ASN A 641 16.28 -5.89 -13.16
CA ASN A 641 15.67 -7.21 -13.04
C ASN A 641 14.26 -7.24 -13.65
N GLY A 642 13.65 -6.08 -13.91
CA GLY A 642 12.28 -5.91 -14.38
C GLY A 642 11.24 -5.66 -13.29
N HIS A 643 11.62 -5.41 -12.04
CA HIS A 643 10.67 -4.95 -11.02
C HIS A 643 10.27 -3.49 -11.24
N LEU A 644 9.06 -3.12 -10.87
CA LEU A 644 8.65 -1.71 -10.76
C LEU A 644 9.14 -1.12 -9.42
N ARG A 645 9.60 0.13 -9.46
CA ARG A 645 9.91 0.97 -8.28
C ARG A 645 9.15 2.29 -8.44
N MET A 646 8.58 2.81 -7.36
CA MET A 646 8.02 4.17 -7.31
C MET A 646 9.09 5.15 -6.80
N VAL A 647 9.10 6.36 -7.35
CA VAL A 647 10.03 7.44 -7.00
C VAL A 647 9.34 8.47 -6.10
N ASP A 648 8.27 9.10 -6.60
CA ASP A 648 7.32 9.97 -5.87
C ASP A 648 6.10 10.27 -6.74
N ARG A 649 5.16 11.10 -6.28
CA ARG A 649 4.03 11.61 -7.07
C ARG A 649 4.32 12.94 -7.74
N LYS A 650 3.85 13.16 -8.97
CA LYS A 650 3.91 14.45 -9.68
C LYS A 650 3.43 15.64 -8.83
N LYS A 651 2.38 15.44 -8.02
CA LYS A 651 1.76 16.47 -7.15
C LYS A 651 2.50 16.70 -5.82
N ASN A 652 3.48 15.87 -5.49
CA ASN A 652 4.27 15.96 -4.25
C ASN A 652 5.73 16.40 -4.50
N LEU A 653 6.20 16.37 -5.74
CA LEU A 653 7.49 16.90 -6.16
C LEU A 653 7.49 18.44 -6.03
N VAL A 654 8.19 18.96 -5.01
CA VAL A 654 8.33 20.41 -4.82
C VAL A 654 9.66 20.88 -5.38
N LYS A 655 9.62 21.80 -6.35
CA LYS A 655 10.80 22.52 -6.83
C LYS A 655 11.21 23.56 -5.80
N THR A 656 12.42 23.44 -5.26
CA THR A 656 13.00 24.36 -4.28
C THR A 656 13.58 25.60 -4.94
N LEU A 657 14.01 26.59 -4.13
CA LEU A 657 14.68 27.81 -4.58
C LEU A 657 15.94 27.54 -5.42
N ASN A 658 16.61 26.40 -5.21
CA ASN A 658 17.78 25.97 -5.99
C ASN A 658 17.43 25.49 -7.41
N GLY A 659 16.14 25.34 -7.72
CA GLY A 659 15.66 24.72 -8.96
C GLY A 659 15.58 23.18 -8.91
N GLU A 660 16.05 22.56 -7.83
CA GLU A 660 16.04 21.11 -7.60
C GLU A 660 14.71 20.64 -7.00
N TYR A 661 14.22 19.47 -7.43
CA TYR A 661 12.98 18.86 -6.92
C TYR A 661 13.25 17.97 -5.70
N ILE A 662 12.43 18.14 -4.66
CA ILE A 662 12.41 17.28 -3.47
C ILE A 662 11.15 16.40 -3.47
N ALA A 663 11.35 15.11 -3.19
CA ALA A 663 10.31 14.09 -3.17
C ALA A 663 9.69 13.91 -1.77
N LEU A 664 8.51 14.49 -1.50
CA LEU A 664 7.98 14.59 -0.14
C LEU A 664 7.65 13.22 0.49
N GLU A 665 7.02 12.29 -0.23
CA GLU A 665 6.68 10.98 0.35
C GLU A 665 7.94 10.13 0.63
N LYS A 666 9.00 10.28 -0.18
CA LYS A 666 10.33 9.67 0.06
C LYS A 666 10.89 10.11 1.41
N LEU A 667 10.95 11.43 1.65
CA LEU A 667 11.44 12.01 2.91
C LEU A 667 10.58 11.54 4.10
N GLU A 668 9.25 11.64 3.99
CA GLU A 668 8.33 11.21 5.05
C GLU A 668 8.53 9.73 5.40
N SER A 669 8.66 8.84 4.41
CA SER A 669 8.87 7.40 4.64
C SER A 669 10.15 7.11 5.44
N ILE A 670 11.26 7.81 5.15
CA ILE A 670 12.55 7.63 5.82
C ILE A 670 12.48 8.16 7.25
N TYR A 671 11.98 9.38 7.44
CA TYR A 671 11.89 10.02 8.76
C TYR A 671 10.86 9.37 9.69
N ARG A 672 9.81 8.70 9.16
CA ARG A 672 8.85 7.94 9.98
C ARG A 672 9.51 6.79 10.77
N SER A 673 10.71 6.34 10.36
CA SER A 673 11.50 5.34 11.10
C SER A 673 12.17 5.85 12.38
N THR A 674 12.31 7.17 12.57
CA THR A 674 12.93 7.75 13.77
C THR A 674 12.09 7.45 15.03
N THR A 675 12.74 7.04 16.12
CA THR A 675 12.10 6.51 17.34
C THR A 675 11.03 7.45 17.94
N VAL A 676 11.29 8.75 17.92
CA VAL A 676 10.41 9.77 18.52
C VAL A 676 9.21 10.14 17.63
N VAL A 677 9.19 9.76 16.35
CA VAL A 677 8.12 10.10 15.41
C VAL A 677 6.98 9.09 15.52
N ALA A 678 5.75 9.56 15.75
CA ALA A 678 4.54 8.76 15.54
C ALA A 678 4.05 8.98 14.10
N ASN A 679 3.65 10.21 13.79
CA ASN A 679 3.33 10.68 12.44
C ASN A 679 4.23 11.86 12.05
N ILE A 680 4.46 12.04 10.75
CA ILE A 680 5.23 13.14 10.18
C ILE A 680 4.57 13.64 8.90
N CYS A 681 4.62 14.96 8.72
CA CYS A 681 4.33 15.70 7.51
C CYS A 681 5.59 16.47 7.14
N VAL A 682 6.12 16.30 5.92
CA VAL A 682 7.20 17.17 5.41
C VAL A 682 6.58 18.31 4.59
N TYR A 683 7.08 19.52 4.77
CA TYR A 683 6.72 20.70 4.00
C TYR A 683 7.98 21.24 3.32
N ALA A 684 7.92 21.42 2.01
CA ALA A 684 8.92 22.14 1.23
C ALA A 684 8.23 23.38 0.65
N ASP A 685 8.94 24.49 0.63
CA ASP A 685 8.46 25.77 0.16
C ASP A 685 9.26 26.17 -1.09
N PRO A 686 8.62 26.54 -2.22
CA PRO A 686 9.35 26.88 -3.44
C PRO A 686 10.31 28.07 -3.29
N GLU A 687 10.08 28.96 -2.32
CA GLU A 687 10.96 30.09 -2.03
C GLU A 687 12.07 29.76 -1.01
N LYS A 688 12.27 28.48 -0.66
CA LYS A 688 13.28 28.02 0.31
C LYS A 688 14.14 26.92 -0.29
N ALA A 689 15.37 26.81 0.22
CA ALA A 689 16.37 25.86 -0.27
C ALA A 689 16.26 24.46 0.36
N LYS A 690 15.46 24.30 1.43
CA LYS A 690 15.33 23.04 2.20
C LYS A 690 13.92 22.87 2.79
N PRO A 691 13.53 21.62 3.09
CA PRO A 691 12.25 21.30 3.73
C PRO A 691 12.30 21.44 5.26
N VAL A 692 11.12 21.42 5.87
CA VAL A 692 10.89 21.29 7.33
C VAL A 692 9.91 20.15 7.60
N ALA A 693 9.88 19.65 8.83
CA ALA A 693 8.95 18.61 9.27
C ALA A 693 7.98 19.12 10.34
N ILE A 694 6.72 18.69 10.28
CA ILE A 694 5.73 18.78 11.37
C ILE A 694 5.49 17.35 11.88
N ILE A 695 5.55 17.13 13.19
CA ILE A 695 5.64 15.79 13.78
C ILE A 695 4.67 15.63 14.94
N VAL A 696 3.89 14.56 14.93
CA VAL A 696 3.26 14.02 16.14
C VAL A 696 4.27 13.08 16.81
N PRO A 697 4.70 13.33 18.05
CA PRO A 697 5.70 12.51 18.71
C PRO A 697 5.11 11.29 19.43
N VAL A 698 5.90 10.23 19.59
CA VAL A 698 5.61 9.10 20.48
C VAL A 698 5.90 9.53 21.92
N GLU A 699 4.86 9.76 22.74
CA GLU A 699 4.99 10.32 24.10
C GLU A 699 6.08 9.64 24.97
N PRO A 700 6.13 8.31 25.12
CA PRO A 700 7.16 7.67 25.95
C PRO A 700 8.59 7.84 25.41
N ALA A 701 8.75 7.98 24.09
CA ALA A 701 10.04 8.23 23.46
C ALA A 701 10.48 9.70 23.64
N LEU A 702 9.53 10.64 23.55
CA LEU A 702 9.77 12.07 23.77
C LEU A 702 10.18 12.34 25.22
N LYS A 703 9.47 11.75 26.19
CA LYS A 703 9.81 11.84 27.63
C LYS A 703 11.21 11.28 27.92
N LYS A 704 11.54 10.11 27.38
CA LYS A 704 12.88 9.50 27.50
C LYS A 704 13.99 10.32 26.82
N LEU A 705 13.67 11.06 25.76
CA LEU A 705 14.60 12.02 25.15
C LEU A 705 14.79 13.26 26.06
N ALA A 706 13.71 13.76 26.67
CA ALA A 706 13.74 14.89 27.61
C ALA A 706 14.62 14.60 28.84
N GLU A 707 14.38 13.47 29.50
CA GLU A 707 15.20 12.96 30.61
C GLU A 707 16.69 12.94 30.26
N LYS A 708 17.02 12.37 29.08
CA LYS A 708 18.39 12.22 28.58
C LYS A 708 19.10 13.56 28.29
N ILE A 709 18.36 14.64 28.02
CA ILE A 709 18.92 15.97 27.76
C ILE A 709 18.72 16.97 28.92
N GLY A 710 18.19 16.52 30.06
CA GLY A 710 17.96 17.38 31.23
C GLY A 710 16.83 18.40 31.06
N VAL A 711 15.77 18.04 30.32
CA VAL A 711 14.52 18.81 30.23
C VAL A 711 13.44 18.12 31.06
N GLN A 712 12.68 18.91 31.82
CA GLN A 712 11.53 18.45 32.59
C GLN A 712 10.23 18.84 31.86
N GLY A 713 9.22 17.97 31.93
CA GLY A 713 7.88 18.19 31.38
C GLY A 713 6.97 17.00 31.71
N ASN A 714 5.68 17.24 31.90
CA ASN A 714 4.71 16.27 32.42
C ASN A 714 3.96 15.52 31.32
N GLY A 715 3.71 16.16 30.17
CA GLY A 715 2.96 15.62 29.03
C GLY A 715 3.73 15.68 27.70
N VAL A 716 3.02 15.39 26.60
CA VAL A 716 3.48 15.79 25.26
C VAL A 716 3.38 17.31 25.15
N GLU A 717 2.27 17.85 25.65
CA GLU A 717 1.85 19.25 25.61
C GLU A 717 2.95 20.21 26.08
N ASP A 718 3.70 19.87 27.14
CA ASP A 718 4.82 20.69 27.62
C ASP A 718 6.06 20.55 26.73
N LEU A 719 6.41 19.32 26.36
CA LEU A 719 7.69 18.97 25.75
C LEU A 719 7.79 19.39 24.29
N VAL A 720 6.68 19.47 23.55
CA VAL A 720 6.68 19.86 22.14
C VAL A 720 7.08 21.31 21.89
N HIS A 721 6.94 22.17 22.90
CA HIS A 721 7.27 23.60 22.81
C HIS A 721 8.68 23.95 23.34
N ASP A 722 9.40 23.02 23.98
CA ASP A 722 10.76 23.26 24.44
C ASP A 722 11.77 23.25 23.28
N LYS A 723 12.60 24.29 23.20
CA LYS A 723 13.56 24.49 22.10
C LYS A 723 14.72 23.48 22.12
N LYS A 724 15.09 22.92 23.28
CA LYS A 724 16.12 21.86 23.36
C LYS A 724 15.55 20.54 22.88
N ILE A 725 14.28 20.23 23.20
CA ILE A 725 13.56 19.06 22.66
C ILE A 725 13.44 19.16 21.15
N GLN A 726 12.95 20.28 20.61
CA GLN A 726 12.85 20.50 19.16
C GLN A 726 14.21 20.33 18.46
N ALA A 727 15.28 20.92 19.01
CA ALA A 727 16.64 20.76 18.48
C ALA A 727 17.18 19.32 18.58
N ALA A 728 16.85 18.59 19.65
CA ALA A 728 17.23 17.19 19.82
C ALA A 728 16.50 16.27 18.83
N VAL A 729 15.19 16.47 18.64
CA VAL A 729 14.38 15.72 17.66
C VAL A 729 14.84 16.02 16.23
N LEU A 730 15.10 17.30 15.90
CA LEU A 730 15.72 17.69 14.62
C LEU A 730 17.05 16.97 14.39
N LYS A 731 17.91 16.86 15.41
CA LYS A 731 19.19 16.17 15.32
C LYS A 731 19.04 14.65 15.11
N GLU A 732 18.06 14.00 15.75
CA GLU A 732 17.75 12.58 15.49
C GLU A 732 17.24 12.36 14.06
N LEU A 733 16.33 13.22 13.57
CA LEU A 733 15.84 13.17 12.19
C LEU A 733 16.96 13.39 11.17
N GLN A 734 17.79 14.42 11.34
CA GLN A 734 18.92 14.68 10.44
C GLN A 734 19.94 13.53 10.44
N ALA A 735 20.06 12.77 11.53
CA ALA A 735 20.84 11.53 11.56
C ALA A 735 20.14 10.39 10.79
N THR A 736 18.83 10.17 11.00
CA THR A 736 18.02 9.19 10.23
C THR A 736 18.06 9.48 8.74
N GLY A 737 17.89 10.74 8.30
CA GLY A 737 17.91 11.12 6.89
C GLY A 737 19.26 10.82 6.21
N LYS A 738 20.38 11.17 6.88
CA LYS A 738 21.73 10.85 6.39
C LYS A 738 21.98 9.33 6.34
N ALA A 739 21.51 8.58 7.34
CA ALA A 739 21.60 7.12 7.35
C ALA A 739 20.72 6.46 6.26
N GLY A 740 19.58 7.08 5.93
CA GLY A 740 18.70 6.70 4.82
C GLY A 740 19.15 7.18 3.44
N GLY A 741 20.35 7.76 3.31
CA GLY A 741 20.92 8.17 2.02
C GLY A 741 20.32 9.44 1.40
N LEU A 742 19.64 10.28 2.19
CA LEU A 742 19.14 11.58 1.72
C LEU A 742 20.29 12.55 1.42
N SER A 743 20.18 13.25 0.30
CA SER A 743 21.14 14.26 -0.15
C SER A 743 21.05 15.57 0.66
N GLY A 744 22.04 16.46 0.53
CA GLY A 744 22.16 17.66 1.37
C GLY A 744 20.97 18.64 1.32
N ILE A 745 20.20 18.63 0.23
CA ILE A 745 18.97 19.44 0.06
C ILE A 745 17.74 18.77 0.68
N GLU A 746 17.73 17.44 0.71
CA GLU A 746 16.64 16.62 1.26
C GLU A 746 16.66 16.55 2.79
N ILE A 747 17.79 16.90 3.42
CA ILE A 747 17.90 16.99 4.87
C ILE A 747 17.11 18.20 5.40
N ILE A 748 16.06 17.91 6.18
CA ILE A 748 15.23 18.95 6.81
C ILE A 748 16.05 19.94 7.66
N GLU A 749 15.68 21.21 7.56
CA GLU A 749 16.33 22.32 8.27
C GLU A 749 15.67 22.63 9.63
N GLY A 750 14.40 22.28 9.79
CA GLY A 750 13.61 22.51 11.00
C GLY A 750 12.61 21.40 11.28
N ALA A 751 12.24 21.26 12.56
CA ALA A 751 11.23 20.32 13.03
C ALA A 751 10.29 21.02 14.03
N VAL A 752 9.00 21.04 13.71
CA VAL A 752 7.90 21.50 14.57
C VAL A 752 7.24 20.26 15.17
N LEU A 753 6.96 20.29 16.47
CA LEU A 753 6.33 19.20 17.18
C LEU A 753 4.89 19.60 17.56
N SER A 754 3.94 18.68 17.40
CA SER A 754 2.52 18.88 17.67
C SER A 754 2.10 18.10 18.93
N ASP A 755 1.32 18.74 19.78
CA ASP A 755 0.69 18.18 20.98
C ASP A 755 -0.49 17.25 20.64
N GLN A 756 -1.12 17.44 19.48
CA GLN A 756 -2.31 16.69 19.08
C GLN A 756 -1.97 15.48 18.21
N GLU A 757 -2.48 14.31 18.60
CA GLU A 757 -2.52 13.14 17.74
C GLU A 757 -3.39 13.42 16.51
N TRP A 758 -2.86 13.16 15.32
CA TRP A 758 -3.64 13.26 14.08
C TRP A 758 -4.51 12.01 13.93
N THR A 759 -5.82 12.18 14.09
CA THR A 759 -6.86 11.17 13.86
C THR A 759 -7.74 11.61 12.69
N PRO A 760 -8.43 10.72 11.95
CA PRO A 760 -9.33 11.13 10.88
C PRO A 760 -10.40 12.16 11.31
N GLN A 761 -10.80 12.15 12.59
CA GLN A 761 -11.82 13.02 13.16
C GLN A 761 -11.34 14.45 13.46
N ASN A 762 -10.15 14.64 14.06
CA ASN A 762 -9.60 15.98 14.33
C ASN A 762 -8.69 16.51 13.21
N ALA A 763 -8.03 15.64 12.46
CA ALA A 763 -7.18 15.98 11.32
C ALA A 763 -8.01 16.19 10.04
N SER A 764 -9.13 16.91 10.13
CA SER A 764 -10.16 17.10 9.10
C SER A 764 -9.68 17.93 7.89
N GLY A 765 -8.71 17.37 7.16
CA GLY A 765 -7.96 18.03 6.10
C GLY A 765 -6.47 17.68 6.06
N LEU A 766 -5.91 17.06 7.10
CA LEU A 766 -4.50 16.66 7.17
C LEU A 766 -4.26 15.16 6.98
N LEU A 767 -5.25 14.30 7.20
CA LEU A 767 -5.17 12.85 6.92
C LEU A 767 -6.16 12.38 5.83
N GLN A 768 -5.80 11.27 5.17
CA GLN A 768 -6.69 10.39 4.44
C GLN A 768 -6.73 9.04 5.17
N PRO A 769 -7.89 8.38 5.27
CA PRO A 769 -7.93 6.94 5.54
C PRO A 769 -7.14 6.18 4.45
N PRO A 770 -6.39 5.12 4.77
CA PRO A 770 -6.27 4.50 6.08
C PRO A 770 -5.44 5.32 7.10
N THR A 771 -4.29 5.90 6.74
CA THR A 771 -3.50 6.83 7.60
C THR A 771 -2.51 7.73 6.82
N SER A 772 -2.72 8.02 5.53
CA SER A 772 -1.79 8.86 4.73
C SER A 772 -1.99 10.35 4.98
N VAL A 773 -0.96 11.18 4.80
CA VAL A 773 -1.00 12.64 5.04
C VAL A 773 -1.43 13.39 3.77
N ARG A 774 -2.26 14.43 3.89
CA ARG A 774 -2.68 15.27 2.76
C ARG A 774 -1.66 16.38 2.46
N ALA A 775 -1.27 16.51 1.20
CA ALA A 775 -0.28 17.50 0.76
C ALA A 775 -0.72 18.97 0.95
N ASN A 776 -1.96 19.34 0.60
CA ASN A 776 -2.30 20.73 0.25
C ASN A 776 -3.23 21.50 1.21
N LYS A 777 -3.37 21.08 2.48
CA LYS A 777 -4.04 21.87 3.54
C LYS A 777 -3.09 22.31 4.67
N LYS A 778 -1.78 22.34 4.39
CA LYS A 778 -0.70 22.61 5.36
C LYS A 778 -0.62 24.08 5.87
N HIS A 779 -1.32 25.03 5.25
CA HIS A 779 -1.25 26.47 5.59
C HIS A 779 -2.10 26.92 6.80
N ARG A 780 -2.50 26.01 7.71
CA ARG A 780 -3.32 26.32 8.91
C ARG A 780 -2.96 25.48 10.14
N ALA A 781 -1.75 24.92 10.17
CA ALA A 781 -1.14 24.26 11.33
C ALA A 781 0.11 25.05 11.75
#